data_AF-A0A4P6U4M3-F1
#
_entry.id   AF-A0A4P6U4M3-F1
#
_cell.length_a   1.000
_cell.length_b   1.000
_cell.length_c   1.000
_cell.angle_alpha   90.00
_cell.angle_beta   90.00
_cell.angle_gamma   90.00
#
_symmetry.space_group_name_H-M   'P 1'
#
loop_
_entity.id
_entity.type
_entity.pdbx_description
1 polymer ?
#
loop_
_entity_poly.entity_id
_entity_poly.type
_entity_poly.pdbx_seq_one_letter_code
_entity_poly.pdbx_strand_id
1 'polypeptide(L)'
;MSKYVRPAAEGADPFGTARLRRGVLDAWATSPARFREDANAEEDLVLGGYRDRLVVELAQNAADAAARADTPGRLRLTLKGGVLIAANTGAPLDAAGVESLSTLRASAKRERYDEHATVGRFGVGFAAVLSVTDEPALVGRHGGVRWSLAEARELTGETSRHSPGLGDEVRRRDGHVPLLRLPFAAEGTAPDPYDTAVILPLRDAAAASLAERLLDAVDDSLLLALPGLEEVVVEVEGREPRTLRRSTEDAVTVVDDSRDGTTRWRTVAAHGPLDAALLADRPVEERLRPHWSVTWAVPEDGEGRPVGPRTAPVLHAPTPSDEPLGFPGVLIASFPLDTTRRHAAPGPLTDFLVERAADAYTELLSGWRPVTEGAIGLVPGPLGKGELDGALRQAVLDRLPRTAFLPPALPPHGDDELPEALRPRDAEIVEGAGADTVRVLAEVLPTLLPAGLERRPELRALGVARLPLADAVDRLAGLEKEPEWWWRLYDSLAGVDPERLSGLPVPLAGTGRTTIGPRQVLLPAPDAGAPDAEVLGRLGLKMAHADAAHPLLEKLGALPATPRAVLTTPQVRAAVAASLDDDGGAMWEEDAPGADELADTVLALVRDANLEPGDEPWLGALALPDEDGELAPAGELVLPGSPFARVIRDGELAAVDAELAAKWGAQPLAACGVLADFALVRATDVVLDPDELEPRDSDFAEPDDAGLLDAVDVWSEDILDRFPDSPVPPVATELVAVRDLDLVDDDRWPEALALLAQPPLRDALVQPVRVLLPDGTHEVVRPYTAWWLRGHPVLDGRRPAGLLAAGGDPLLRGLYDEADATGFHDEQVLRALGVRTSVAALLDEPGGAAELLDRLADPDRPVTPVQLHGLYSALADLDPEQVTLPDELRAVRDGLAVVVDARDAVVVDSPDLLPFTSGVPLLPVRPSLAGSLAELFQVRRLSESVTGAVDSEGAEHEVPDAVRALLGPGAPAGYVEHDELLVDGVEIDWRLTDDGVLHAATLEGVAAGLAWAAGQWPRRFEVAALLEDPSRTEELARDRWFD
;
A
#
# COMPACT_ATOMS: atom_id res chain seq x y z
N MET A 1 17.60 58.34 -66.73
CA MET A 1 18.59 57.29 -67.03
C MET A 1 18.99 56.62 -65.72
N SER A 2 18.82 55.29 -65.63
CA SER A 2 19.17 54.54 -64.43
C SER A 2 20.67 54.67 -64.13
N LYS A 3 21.04 54.83 -62.85
CA LYS A 3 22.46 54.92 -62.42
C LYS A 3 23.17 53.58 -62.45
N TYR A 4 22.43 52.47 -62.55
CA TYR A 4 22.93 51.13 -62.25
C TYR A 4 23.06 50.22 -63.48
N VAL A 5 22.24 50.41 -64.52
CA VAL A 5 22.29 49.64 -65.77
C VAL A 5 22.19 50.58 -66.97
N ARG A 6 23.08 50.41 -67.95
CA ARG A 6 23.14 51.28 -69.14
C ARG A 6 22.21 50.76 -70.23
N PRO A 7 21.52 51.64 -70.98
CA PRO A 7 20.83 51.26 -72.20
C PRO A 7 21.81 50.62 -73.20
N ALA A 8 21.33 49.66 -73.98
CA ALA A 8 22.15 49.11 -75.06
C ALA A 8 22.42 50.14 -76.16
N ALA A 9 23.59 50.05 -76.80
CA ALA A 9 23.96 50.84 -77.96
C ALA A 9 22.88 50.76 -79.06
N GLU A 10 22.71 51.86 -79.80
CA GLU A 10 21.67 52.00 -80.80
C GLU A 10 21.76 50.87 -81.86
N GLY A 11 20.73 50.02 -81.94
CA GLY A 11 20.66 48.85 -82.83
C GLY A 11 20.99 47.49 -82.18
N ALA A 12 21.48 47.45 -80.94
CA ALA A 12 21.70 46.21 -80.19
C ALA A 12 20.47 45.82 -79.35
N ASP A 13 19.63 44.92 -79.86
CA ASP A 13 18.44 44.38 -79.18
C ASP A 13 18.34 42.86 -79.38
N PRO A 14 19.21 42.06 -78.70
CA PRO A 14 19.30 40.61 -78.92
C PRO A 14 18.01 39.85 -78.57
N PHE A 15 17.11 40.47 -77.81
CA PHE A 15 15.85 39.88 -77.34
C PHE A 15 14.60 40.45 -78.04
N GLY A 16 14.75 41.39 -78.97
CA GLY A 16 13.62 41.99 -79.70
C GLY A 16 12.65 42.79 -78.81
N THR A 17 13.16 43.41 -77.74
CA THR A 17 12.38 44.23 -76.80
C THR A 17 11.63 45.38 -77.48
N ALA A 18 12.20 45.98 -78.54
CA ALA A 18 11.56 47.04 -79.30
C ALA A 18 10.26 46.56 -80.00
N ARG A 19 10.24 45.31 -80.48
CA ARG A 19 9.05 44.69 -81.10
C ARG A 19 7.95 44.48 -80.05
N LEU A 20 8.31 43.94 -78.88
CA LEU A 20 7.38 43.69 -77.78
C LEU A 20 6.74 44.99 -77.30
N ARG A 21 7.56 46.00 -77.01
CA ARG A 21 7.12 47.31 -76.52
C ARG A 21 6.19 48.01 -77.52
N ARG A 22 6.53 47.98 -78.82
CA ARG A 22 5.68 48.56 -79.87
C ARG A 22 4.31 47.88 -79.93
N GLY A 23 4.28 46.54 -79.94
CA GLY A 23 3.03 45.79 -79.99
C GLY A 23 2.09 46.10 -78.82
N VAL A 24 2.64 46.30 -77.62
CA VAL A 24 1.88 46.71 -76.43
C VAL A 24 1.33 48.12 -76.57
N LEU A 25 2.15 49.11 -76.93
CA LEU A 25 1.72 50.49 -77.08
C LEU A 25 0.65 50.65 -78.18
N ASP A 26 0.80 49.95 -79.31
CA ASP A 26 -0.19 49.93 -80.38
C ASP A 26 -1.53 49.35 -79.91
N ALA A 27 -1.49 48.28 -79.10
CA ALA A 27 -2.68 47.66 -78.51
C ALA A 27 -3.38 48.60 -77.52
N TRP A 28 -2.64 49.29 -76.66
CA TRP A 28 -3.19 50.28 -75.72
C TRP A 28 -3.76 51.51 -76.42
N ALA A 29 -3.09 51.99 -77.47
CA ALA A 29 -3.57 53.10 -78.29
C ALA A 29 -4.91 52.76 -78.98
N THR A 30 -5.05 51.52 -79.44
CA THR A 30 -6.24 51.01 -80.12
C THR A 30 -7.39 50.69 -79.16
N SER A 31 -7.07 50.17 -77.96
CA SER A 31 -8.07 49.78 -76.95
C SER A 31 -7.63 50.19 -75.53
N PRO A 32 -8.15 51.30 -74.99
CA PRO A 32 -7.87 51.73 -73.62
C PRO A 32 -8.26 50.70 -72.54
N ALA A 33 -9.23 49.82 -72.84
CA ALA A 33 -9.60 48.73 -71.96
C ALA A 33 -8.46 47.72 -71.74
N ARG A 34 -7.59 47.49 -72.75
CA ARG A 34 -6.40 46.63 -72.62
C ARG A 34 -5.33 47.24 -71.73
N PHE A 35 -5.13 48.56 -71.80
CA PHE A 35 -4.25 49.26 -70.85
C PHE A 35 -4.75 49.08 -69.42
N ARG A 36 -6.06 49.26 -69.18
CA ARG A 36 -6.65 49.07 -67.85
C ARG A 36 -6.54 47.62 -67.36
N GLU A 37 -6.72 46.64 -68.24
CA GLU A 37 -6.54 45.21 -67.92
C GLU A 37 -5.09 44.90 -67.52
N ASP A 38 -4.11 45.34 -68.31
CA ASP A 38 -2.68 45.15 -68.00
C ASP A 38 -2.30 45.88 -66.70
N ALA A 39 -2.78 47.11 -66.50
CA ALA A 39 -2.51 47.90 -65.29
C ALA A 39 -3.11 47.27 -64.02
N ASN A 40 -4.37 46.80 -64.09
CA ASN A 40 -4.99 46.08 -62.98
C ASN A 40 -4.27 44.76 -62.71
N ALA A 41 -3.89 44.01 -63.74
CA ALA A 41 -3.22 42.73 -63.58
C ALA A 41 -1.84 42.87 -62.93
N GLU A 42 -1.07 43.91 -63.27
CA GLU A 42 0.20 44.20 -62.59
C GLU A 42 -0.04 44.70 -61.16
N GLU A 43 -0.96 45.63 -60.95
CA GLU A 43 -1.29 46.16 -59.62
C GLU A 43 -1.78 45.08 -58.65
N ASP A 44 -2.63 44.15 -59.09
CA ASP A 44 -3.08 42.98 -58.31
C ASP A 44 -1.91 42.08 -57.90
N LEU A 45 -0.89 41.93 -58.76
CA LEU A 45 0.31 41.16 -58.45
C LEU A 45 1.17 41.89 -57.41
N VAL A 46 1.33 43.22 -57.50
CA VAL A 46 2.14 44.02 -56.58
C VAL A 46 1.48 44.22 -55.21
N LEU A 47 0.18 44.53 -55.19
CA LEU A 47 -0.59 44.76 -53.96
C LEU A 47 -1.08 43.47 -53.29
N GLY A 48 -1.17 42.38 -54.05
CA GLY A 48 -1.62 41.06 -53.58
C GLY A 48 -0.50 40.18 -53.01
N GLY A 49 -0.58 38.88 -53.28
CA GLY A 49 0.20 37.82 -52.61
C GLY A 49 1.72 37.82 -52.84
N TYR A 50 2.28 38.67 -53.70
CA TYR A 50 3.71 38.64 -54.06
C TYR A 50 4.60 39.62 -53.28
N ARG A 51 4.03 40.53 -52.49
CA ARG A 51 4.80 41.55 -51.76
C ARG A 51 5.90 40.97 -50.87
N ASP A 52 5.65 39.82 -50.23
CA ASP A 52 6.60 39.17 -49.31
C ASP A 52 7.31 37.96 -49.94
N ARG A 53 7.28 37.81 -51.28
CA ARG A 53 7.80 36.61 -51.98
C ARG A 53 9.04 36.85 -52.85
N LEU A 54 9.58 38.07 -52.84
CA LEU A 54 10.70 38.48 -53.69
C LEU A 54 11.85 37.46 -53.73
N VAL A 55 12.40 37.11 -52.57
CA VAL A 55 13.58 36.22 -52.46
C VAL A 55 13.26 34.81 -52.97
N VAL A 56 12.09 34.32 -52.62
CA VAL A 56 11.62 32.99 -52.98
C VAL A 56 11.40 32.86 -54.49
N GLU A 57 10.77 33.84 -55.13
CA GLU A 57 10.55 33.84 -56.58
C GLU A 57 11.88 33.99 -57.35
N LEU A 58 12.84 34.77 -56.83
CA LEU A 58 14.19 34.84 -57.38
C LEU A 58 14.93 33.50 -57.26
N ALA A 59 14.78 32.81 -56.12
CA ALA A 59 15.36 31.49 -55.91
C ALA A 59 14.73 30.41 -56.80
N GLN A 60 13.41 30.44 -56.98
CA GLN A 60 12.71 29.53 -57.90
C GLN A 60 13.18 29.73 -59.35
N ASN A 61 13.31 30.99 -59.80
CA ASN A 61 13.88 31.28 -61.12
C ASN A 61 15.32 30.76 -61.27
N ALA A 62 16.13 30.86 -60.22
CA ALA A 62 17.48 30.32 -60.19
C ALA A 62 17.50 28.79 -60.24
N ALA A 63 16.65 28.12 -59.45
CA ALA A 63 16.48 26.67 -59.45
C ALA A 63 16.04 26.15 -60.84
N ASP A 64 15.05 26.81 -61.44
CA ASP A 64 14.56 26.46 -62.77
C ASP A 64 15.62 26.69 -63.86
N ALA A 65 16.45 27.73 -63.74
CA ALA A 65 17.56 27.96 -64.66
C ALA A 65 18.64 26.89 -64.53
N ALA A 66 18.98 26.50 -63.30
CA ALA A 66 19.93 25.43 -63.00
C ALA A 66 19.45 24.08 -63.54
N ALA A 67 18.17 23.74 -63.31
CA ALA A 67 17.53 22.52 -63.81
C ALA A 67 17.50 22.48 -65.36
N ARG A 68 17.17 23.61 -66.02
CA ARG A 68 17.23 23.69 -67.50
C ARG A 68 18.63 23.49 -68.08
N ALA A 69 19.65 23.86 -67.33
CA ALA A 69 21.05 23.69 -67.73
C ALA A 69 21.66 22.37 -67.26
N ASP A 70 20.93 21.57 -66.47
CA ASP A 70 21.42 20.35 -65.83
C ASP A 70 22.72 20.61 -65.04
N THR A 71 22.72 21.65 -64.20
CA THR A 71 23.88 22.06 -63.39
C THR A 71 23.49 22.35 -61.94
N PRO A 72 24.42 22.22 -60.98
CA PRO A 72 24.25 22.71 -59.63
C PRO A 72 23.85 24.19 -59.56
N GLY A 73 22.66 24.47 -59.03
CA GLY A 73 22.17 25.84 -58.87
C GLY A 73 22.85 26.55 -57.72
N ARG A 74 23.45 27.70 -58.00
CA ARG A 74 24.00 28.63 -57.01
C ARG A 74 23.29 29.95 -57.15
N LEU A 75 22.85 30.53 -56.03
CA LEU A 75 22.20 31.82 -55.97
C LEU A 75 22.96 32.74 -55.01
N ARG A 76 23.29 33.96 -55.43
CA ARG A 76 23.83 35.00 -54.57
C ARG A 76 22.91 36.21 -54.54
N LEU A 77 22.48 36.56 -53.34
CA LEU A 77 21.64 37.71 -53.03
C LEU A 77 22.51 38.76 -52.35
N THR A 78 22.76 39.88 -53.01
CA THR A 78 23.62 40.96 -52.51
C THR A 78 22.83 42.25 -52.36
N LEU A 79 22.71 42.77 -51.15
CA LEU A 79 22.10 44.06 -50.84
C LEU A 79 23.19 45.07 -50.44
N LYS A 80 23.47 46.04 -51.32
CA LYS A 80 24.51 47.05 -51.09
C LYS A 80 24.15 48.38 -51.74
N GLY A 81 24.40 49.49 -51.03
CA GLY A 81 24.20 50.84 -51.60
C GLY A 81 22.78 51.10 -52.10
N GLY A 82 21.76 50.47 -51.49
CA GLY A 82 20.36 50.59 -51.90
C GLY A 82 19.98 49.79 -53.15
N VAL A 83 20.77 48.78 -53.54
CA VAL A 83 20.50 47.90 -54.68
C VAL A 83 20.54 46.44 -54.22
N LEU A 84 19.50 45.67 -54.56
CA LEU A 84 19.50 44.22 -54.41
C LEU A 84 19.88 43.56 -55.74
N ILE A 85 20.88 42.68 -55.73
CA ILE A 85 21.33 41.90 -56.87
C ILE A 85 21.12 40.42 -56.58
N ALA A 86 20.40 39.71 -57.44
CA ALA A 86 20.27 38.25 -57.38
C ALA A 86 20.97 37.64 -58.59
N ALA A 87 22.13 37.02 -58.35
CA ALA A 87 22.95 36.38 -59.37
C ALA A 87 22.86 34.86 -59.27
N ASN A 88 22.62 34.16 -60.38
CA ASN A 88 22.46 32.70 -60.37
C ASN A 88 23.22 32.01 -61.51
N THR A 89 23.59 30.74 -61.26
CA THR A 89 24.09 29.82 -62.29
C THR A 89 22.93 29.16 -63.05
N GLY A 90 23.20 28.65 -64.24
CA GLY A 90 22.27 27.88 -65.05
C GLY A 90 22.01 28.47 -66.43
N ALA A 91 20.87 28.10 -67.04
CA ALA A 91 20.54 28.49 -68.40
C ALA A 91 20.44 30.03 -68.53
N PRO A 92 21.18 30.68 -69.45
CA PRO A 92 21.18 32.12 -69.59
C PRO A 92 19.84 32.64 -70.13
N LEU A 93 19.57 33.93 -69.90
CA LEU A 93 18.38 34.62 -70.42
C LEU A 93 18.32 34.56 -71.96
N ASP A 94 17.17 34.17 -72.50
CA ASP A 94 16.87 34.13 -73.94
C ASP A 94 15.68 35.02 -74.33
N ALA A 95 15.43 35.17 -75.63
CA ALA A 95 14.36 36.03 -76.14
C ALA A 95 12.96 35.56 -75.71
N ALA A 96 12.74 34.25 -75.61
CA ALA A 96 11.47 33.68 -75.14
C ALA A 96 11.25 33.98 -73.64
N GLY A 97 12.29 33.93 -72.84
CA GLY A 97 12.31 34.34 -71.44
C GLY A 97 11.95 35.81 -71.29
N VAL A 98 12.58 36.71 -72.06
CA VAL A 98 12.25 38.16 -72.04
C VAL A 98 10.80 38.42 -72.44
N GLU A 99 10.30 37.74 -73.46
CA GLU A 99 8.88 37.83 -73.84
C GLU A 99 7.97 37.38 -72.70
N SER A 100 8.29 36.26 -72.04
CA SER A 100 7.54 35.76 -70.89
C SER A 100 7.61 36.67 -69.66
N LEU A 101 8.74 37.31 -69.38
CA LEU A 101 8.87 38.29 -68.29
C LEU A 101 8.09 39.57 -68.56
N SER A 102 7.84 39.86 -69.85
CA SER A 102 7.13 41.04 -70.30
C SER A 102 5.62 40.81 -70.47
N THR A 103 5.09 39.62 -70.15
CA THR A 103 3.68 39.26 -70.26
C THR A 103 3.06 38.91 -68.90
N LEU A 104 1.91 39.52 -68.56
CA LEU A 104 1.35 39.41 -67.20
C LEU A 104 0.51 38.14 -66.94
N ARG A 105 0.01 37.45 -67.99
CA ARG A 105 -0.83 36.23 -67.86
C ARG A 105 -0.75 35.24 -69.03
N ALA A 106 0.10 35.47 -70.03
CA ALA A 106 0.24 34.59 -71.19
C ALA A 106 1.61 33.94 -71.18
N SER A 107 1.68 32.67 -70.77
CA SER A 107 2.90 31.86 -70.88
C SER A 107 3.15 31.52 -72.34
N ALA A 108 4.23 32.02 -72.92
CA ALA A 108 4.66 31.70 -74.27
C ALA A 108 5.42 30.36 -74.27
N LYS A 109 4.71 29.21 -74.18
CA LYS A 109 5.23 27.92 -74.67
C LYS A 109 4.10 26.89 -74.82
N ARG A 110 3.96 26.38 -76.06
CA ARG A 110 3.24 25.15 -76.40
C ARG A 110 4.31 24.05 -76.56
N GLU A 111 4.20 23.00 -75.74
CA GLU A 111 4.73 21.62 -75.86
C GLU A 111 6.25 21.36 -76.03
N ARG A 112 6.84 20.64 -75.06
CA ARG A 112 7.57 19.36 -75.26
C ARG A 112 7.66 18.62 -73.91
N TYR A 113 7.24 17.36 -73.90
CA TYR A 113 7.31 16.46 -72.72
C TYR A 113 8.76 15.99 -72.52
N ASP A 114 9.35 16.35 -71.39
CA ASP A 114 10.55 15.71 -70.82
C ASP A 114 10.24 15.36 -69.35
N GLU A 115 10.76 14.23 -68.88
CA GLU A 115 10.45 13.57 -67.59
C GLU A 115 10.97 14.32 -66.34
N HIS A 116 11.52 15.52 -66.49
CA HIS A 116 11.97 16.38 -65.40
C HIS A 116 11.27 17.74 -65.46
N ALA A 117 10.00 17.78 -65.03
CA ALA A 117 9.19 18.99 -65.10
C ALA A 117 9.58 20.02 -64.01
N THR A 118 10.23 21.11 -64.43
CA THR A 118 10.47 22.32 -63.63
C THR A 118 9.17 22.94 -63.11
N VAL A 119 9.10 23.12 -61.79
CA VAL A 119 7.99 23.75 -61.07
C VAL A 119 8.13 25.26 -61.19
N GLY A 120 7.52 25.87 -62.21
CA GLY A 120 7.49 27.35 -62.33
C GLY A 120 6.40 27.87 -63.25
N ARG A 121 5.63 28.88 -62.82
CA ARG A 121 4.83 29.71 -63.74
C ARG A 121 5.78 30.72 -64.36
N PHE A 122 6.29 30.46 -65.57
CA PHE A 122 7.14 31.41 -66.28
C PHE A 122 6.43 32.77 -66.43
N GLY A 123 7.09 33.84 -65.97
CA GLY A 123 6.66 35.23 -66.15
C GLY A 123 5.90 35.88 -64.99
N VAL A 124 5.00 35.15 -64.31
CA VAL A 124 4.13 35.77 -63.27
C VAL A 124 4.88 36.02 -61.96
N GLY A 125 5.83 35.15 -61.60
CA GLY A 125 6.64 35.26 -60.38
C GLY A 125 7.61 36.44 -60.37
N PHE A 126 8.09 36.83 -61.55
CA PHE A 126 9.00 37.97 -61.69
C PHE A 126 8.36 39.30 -61.29
N ALA A 127 7.04 39.44 -61.36
CA ALA A 127 6.33 40.64 -60.89
C ALA A 127 6.57 40.94 -59.39
N ALA A 128 7.01 39.96 -58.59
CA ALA A 128 7.41 40.18 -57.20
C ALA A 128 8.51 41.25 -57.06
N VAL A 129 9.35 41.47 -58.07
CA VAL A 129 10.41 42.51 -58.04
C VAL A 129 9.83 43.93 -57.93
N LEU A 130 8.63 44.16 -58.46
CA LEU A 130 7.97 45.46 -58.44
C LEU A 130 7.58 45.91 -57.03
N SER A 131 7.52 44.98 -56.07
CA SER A 131 7.33 45.30 -54.65
C SER A 131 8.46 46.21 -54.12
N VAL A 132 9.67 46.09 -54.67
CA VAL A 132 10.86 46.79 -54.19
C VAL A 132 11.50 47.75 -55.19
N THR A 133 11.26 47.63 -56.50
CA THR A 133 11.91 48.48 -57.53
C THR A 133 10.96 49.00 -58.60
N ASP A 134 11.28 50.19 -59.13
CA ASP A 134 10.64 50.79 -60.31
C ASP A 134 11.52 50.69 -61.58
N GLU A 135 12.72 50.11 -61.46
CA GLU A 135 13.71 49.99 -62.54
C GLU A 135 14.40 48.61 -62.54
N PRO A 136 13.66 47.49 -62.57
CA PRO A 136 14.28 46.17 -62.60
C PRO A 136 15.09 45.96 -63.87
N ALA A 137 16.21 45.25 -63.76
CA ALA A 137 17.03 44.86 -64.89
C ALA A 137 17.56 43.44 -64.74
N LEU A 138 17.81 42.79 -65.88
CA LEU A 138 18.39 41.46 -65.98
C LEU A 138 19.53 41.52 -66.99
N VAL A 139 20.70 41.06 -66.57
CA VAL A 139 21.88 40.97 -67.44
C VAL A 139 22.43 39.55 -67.40
N GLY A 140 22.86 39.05 -68.55
CA GLY A 140 23.46 37.73 -68.68
C GLY A 140 24.48 37.68 -69.81
N ARG A 141 24.98 36.48 -70.12
CA ARG A 141 26.03 36.29 -71.15
C ARG A 141 25.67 36.80 -72.55
N HIS A 142 24.38 36.83 -72.89
CA HIS A 142 23.89 37.16 -74.24
C HIS A 142 23.29 38.57 -74.38
N GLY A 143 23.45 39.42 -73.36
CA GLY A 143 22.88 40.77 -73.28
C GLY A 143 21.95 40.94 -72.08
N GLY A 144 21.28 42.09 -72.00
CA GLY A 144 20.36 42.41 -70.92
C GLY A 144 19.02 42.99 -71.37
N VAL A 145 18.07 42.97 -70.45
CA VAL A 145 16.77 43.65 -70.54
C VAL A 145 16.58 44.49 -69.27
N ARG A 146 15.96 45.65 -69.41
CA ARG A 146 15.59 46.52 -68.28
C ARG A 146 14.20 47.10 -68.47
N TRP A 147 13.62 47.55 -67.38
CA TRP A 147 12.42 48.34 -67.34
C TRP A 147 12.69 49.64 -66.59
N SER A 148 11.97 50.70 -66.92
CA SER A 148 12.02 51.97 -66.18
C SER A 148 10.64 52.59 -66.15
N LEU A 149 10.11 52.83 -64.94
CA LEU A 149 8.81 53.46 -64.76
C LEU A 149 8.77 54.88 -65.36
N ALA A 150 9.89 55.60 -65.33
CA ALA A 150 10.00 56.93 -65.93
C ALA A 150 9.87 56.87 -67.46
N GLU A 151 10.63 56.01 -68.13
CA GLU A 151 10.57 55.85 -69.59
C GLU A 151 9.23 55.21 -70.04
N ALA A 152 8.67 54.31 -69.24
CA ALA A 152 7.34 53.76 -69.47
C ALA A 152 6.26 54.86 -69.47
N ARG A 153 6.27 55.75 -68.47
CA ARG A 153 5.36 56.90 -68.38
C ARG A 153 5.54 57.87 -69.54
N GLU A 154 6.78 58.13 -69.96
CA GLU A 154 7.09 58.99 -71.10
C GLU A 154 6.50 58.42 -72.40
N LEU A 155 6.81 57.16 -72.72
CA LEU A 155 6.31 56.50 -73.94
C LEU A 155 4.78 56.37 -73.95
N THR A 156 4.17 55.95 -72.83
CA THR A 156 2.70 55.91 -72.73
C THR A 156 2.10 57.31 -72.86
N GLY A 157 2.76 58.33 -72.29
CA GLY A 157 2.38 59.74 -72.44
C GLY A 157 2.42 60.20 -73.90
N GLU A 158 3.49 59.92 -74.62
CA GLU A 158 3.63 60.21 -76.06
C GLU A 158 2.57 59.50 -76.90
N THR A 159 2.30 58.22 -76.63
CA THR A 159 1.23 57.47 -77.30
C THR A 159 -0.14 58.07 -76.97
N SER A 160 -0.38 58.48 -75.72
CA SER A 160 -1.66 59.06 -75.27
C SER A 160 -1.98 60.41 -75.93
N ARG A 161 -0.98 61.18 -76.36
CA ARG A 161 -1.19 62.43 -77.14
C ARG A 161 -1.91 62.16 -78.45
N HIS A 162 -1.79 60.94 -78.98
CA HIS A 162 -2.39 60.49 -80.22
C HIS A 162 -3.59 59.54 -79.99
N SER A 163 -3.94 59.24 -78.73
CA SER A 163 -5.10 58.42 -78.34
C SER A 163 -5.77 58.99 -77.06
N PRO A 164 -6.84 59.82 -77.20
CA PRO A 164 -7.49 60.46 -76.07
C PRO A 164 -8.02 59.49 -75.00
N GLY A 165 -8.56 58.34 -75.42
CA GLY A 165 -9.10 57.32 -74.52
C GLY A 165 -8.03 56.68 -73.62
N LEU A 166 -6.82 56.47 -74.15
CA LEU A 166 -5.67 56.03 -73.35
C LEU A 166 -5.26 57.13 -72.36
N GLY A 167 -5.24 58.38 -72.80
CA GLY A 167 -4.92 59.53 -71.93
C GLY A 167 -5.89 59.71 -70.76
N ASP A 168 -7.19 59.41 -70.95
CA ASP A 168 -8.19 59.41 -69.89
C ASP A 168 -7.94 58.31 -68.85
N GLU A 169 -7.62 57.08 -69.27
CA GLU A 169 -7.31 55.98 -68.34
C GLU A 169 -6.02 56.24 -67.56
N VAL A 170 -4.97 56.77 -68.21
CA VAL A 170 -3.72 57.12 -67.53
C VAL A 170 -3.95 58.19 -66.46
N ARG A 171 -4.78 59.22 -66.75
CA ARG A 171 -5.14 60.24 -65.75
C ARG A 171 -5.98 59.67 -64.61
N ARG A 172 -6.95 58.79 -64.90
CA ARG A 172 -7.77 58.13 -63.88
C ARG A 172 -6.95 57.30 -62.89
N ARG A 173 -5.77 56.83 -63.30
CA ARG A 173 -4.85 56.03 -62.49
C ARG A 173 -3.65 56.84 -61.99
N ASP A 174 -3.77 58.16 -61.91
CA ASP A 174 -2.71 59.07 -61.42
C ASP A 174 -1.34 58.86 -62.09
N GLY A 175 -1.34 58.50 -63.38
CA GLY A 175 -0.11 58.26 -64.16
C GLY A 175 0.57 56.92 -63.88
N HIS A 176 -0.11 55.96 -63.23
CA HIS A 176 0.36 54.58 -63.10
C HIS A 176 0.28 53.84 -64.44
N VAL A 177 1.34 53.13 -64.82
CA VAL A 177 1.47 52.38 -66.07
C VAL A 177 2.05 50.99 -65.76
N PRO A 178 1.60 49.93 -66.45
CA PRO A 178 2.11 48.58 -66.20
C PRO A 178 3.54 48.44 -66.73
N LEU A 179 4.50 48.47 -65.80
CA LEU A 179 5.93 48.59 -66.05
C LEU A 179 6.46 47.42 -66.88
N LEU A 180 6.14 46.18 -66.51
CA LEU A 180 6.73 44.98 -67.12
C LEU A 180 6.36 44.80 -68.59
N ARG A 181 5.31 45.48 -69.05
CA ARG A 181 4.85 45.42 -70.45
C ARG A 181 5.74 46.18 -71.42
N LEU A 182 6.62 47.06 -70.94
CA LEU A 182 7.47 47.92 -71.78
C LEU A 182 8.97 47.64 -71.55
N PRO A 183 9.51 46.50 -72.04
CA PRO A 183 10.93 46.16 -71.89
C PRO A 183 11.82 47.05 -72.78
N PHE A 184 13.06 47.27 -72.34
CA PHE A 184 14.13 47.95 -73.07
C PHE A 184 15.40 47.09 -73.09
N ALA A 185 16.15 47.14 -74.19
CA ALA A 185 17.46 46.51 -74.25
C ALA A 185 18.45 47.18 -73.26
N ALA A 186 19.25 46.35 -72.59
CA ALA A 186 20.24 46.78 -71.61
C ALA A 186 21.61 46.17 -71.90
N GLU A 187 22.65 46.89 -71.49
CA GLU A 187 24.05 46.44 -71.50
C GLU A 187 24.49 45.98 -70.12
N GLY A 188 25.27 44.90 -70.09
CA GLY A 188 25.89 44.36 -68.89
C GLY A 188 26.09 42.85 -68.99
N THR A 189 26.85 42.29 -68.05
CA THR A 189 27.06 40.85 -67.88
C THR A 189 26.92 40.51 -66.40
N ALA A 190 26.46 39.29 -66.11
CA ALA A 190 26.47 38.78 -64.75
C ALA A 190 27.93 38.67 -64.23
N PRO A 191 28.17 38.84 -62.91
CA PRO A 191 29.50 38.66 -62.34
C PRO A 191 29.91 37.19 -62.35
N ASP A 192 31.17 36.89 -62.70
CA ASP A 192 31.71 35.54 -62.56
C ASP A 192 31.60 35.06 -61.09
N PRO A 193 31.21 33.80 -60.82
CA PRO A 193 30.94 32.70 -61.76
C PRO A 193 29.47 32.56 -62.21
N TYR A 194 28.61 33.56 -62.05
CA TYR A 194 27.16 33.47 -62.32
C TYR A 194 26.81 33.75 -63.78
N ASP A 195 25.70 33.18 -64.26
CA ASP A 195 25.27 33.26 -65.67
C ASP A 195 24.25 34.36 -65.93
N THR A 196 23.40 34.66 -64.93
CA THR A 196 22.36 35.69 -64.97
C THR A 196 22.38 36.51 -63.68
N ALA A 197 22.15 37.82 -63.76
CA ALA A 197 21.99 38.70 -62.61
C ALA A 197 20.76 39.60 -62.77
N VAL A 198 19.85 39.51 -61.80
CA VAL A 198 18.71 40.41 -61.62
C VAL A 198 19.17 41.57 -60.73
N ILE A 199 19.05 42.81 -61.22
CA ILE A 199 19.50 44.03 -60.55
C ILE A 199 18.27 44.87 -60.22
N LEU A 200 18.06 45.15 -58.93
CA LEU A 200 16.88 45.80 -58.39
C LEU A 200 17.28 47.02 -57.55
N PRO A 201 17.37 48.23 -58.16
CA PRO A 201 17.52 49.47 -57.41
C PRO A 201 16.29 49.70 -56.53
N LEU A 202 16.45 49.78 -55.22
CA LEU A 202 15.35 49.87 -54.29
C LEU A 202 14.70 51.26 -54.36
N ARG A 203 13.37 51.30 -54.49
CA ARG A 203 12.61 52.55 -54.70
C ARG A 203 12.69 53.51 -53.52
N ASP A 204 12.62 52.98 -52.30
CA ASP A 204 12.51 53.76 -51.07
C ASP A 204 12.98 52.95 -49.83
N ALA A 205 12.96 53.59 -48.65
CA ALA A 205 13.37 52.95 -47.39
C ALA A 205 12.47 51.77 -46.96
N ALA A 206 11.19 51.77 -47.37
CA ALA A 206 10.27 50.67 -47.06
C ALA A 206 10.59 49.44 -47.91
N ALA A 207 10.94 49.63 -49.19
CA ALA A 207 11.46 48.58 -50.07
C ALA A 207 12.78 47.99 -49.54
N ALA A 208 13.70 48.83 -49.06
CA ALA A 208 14.93 48.37 -48.43
C ALA A 208 14.67 47.54 -47.17
N SER A 209 13.81 48.04 -46.29
CA SER A 209 13.43 47.32 -45.07
C SER A 209 12.74 45.97 -45.38
N LEU A 210 11.94 45.90 -46.45
CA LEU A 210 11.32 44.66 -46.90
C LEU A 210 12.36 43.67 -47.45
N ALA A 211 13.27 44.13 -48.32
CA ALA A 211 14.35 43.31 -48.85
C ALA A 211 15.22 42.72 -47.73
N GLU A 212 15.65 43.54 -46.77
CA GLU A 212 16.43 43.07 -45.61
C GLU A 212 15.70 41.99 -44.81
N ARG A 213 14.41 42.20 -44.48
CA ARG A 213 13.61 41.19 -43.76
C ARG A 213 13.50 39.88 -44.52
N LEU A 214 13.29 39.92 -45.84
CA LEU A 214 13.18 38.72 -46.67
C LEU A 214 14.51 37.97 -46.81
N LEU A 215 15.64 38.69 -46.83
CA LEU A 215 16.97 38.07 -46.80
C LEU A 215 17.26 37.43 -45.44
N ASP A 216 16.85 38.07 -44.34
CA ASP A 216 17.01 37.54 -42.98
C ASP A 216 16.15 36.29 -42.73
N ALA A 217 15.02 36.17 -43.44
CA ALA A 217 14.09 35.04 -43.38
C ALA A 217 14.51 33.82 -44.23
N VAL A 218 15.62 33.88 -44.97
CA VAL A 218 16.16 32.71 -45.68
C VAL A 218 16.57 31.64 -44.67
N ASP A 219 16.08 30.42 -44.84
CA ASP A 219 16.36 29.26 -44.01
C ASP A 219 16.50 27.98 -44.86
N ASP A 220 16.75 26.85 -44.19
CA ASP A 220 16.93 25.52 -44.79
C ASP A 220 15.76 25.12 -45.71
N SER A 221 14.53 25.58 -45.41
CA SER A 221 13.34 25.20 -46.18
C SER A 221 13.45 25.62 -47.65
N LEU A 222 14.19 26.68 -47.96
CA LEU A 222 14.42 27.12 -49.33
C LEU A 222 15.21 26.09 -50.13
N LEU A 223 16.26 25.51 -49.54
CA LEU A 223 17.10 24.49 -50.16
C LEU A 223 16.44 23.11 -50.16
N LEU A 224 15.55 22.83 -49.21
CA LEU A 224 14.72 21.62 -49.20
C LEU A 224 13.61 21.68 -50.27
N ALA A 225 12.99 22.85 -50.46
CA ALA A 225 11.89 23.03 -51.39
C ALA A 225 12.34 23.17 -52.85
N LEU A 226 13.57 23.63 -53.07
CA LEU A 226 14.16 23.83 -54.39
C LEU A 226 15.36 22.89 -54.57
N PRO A 227 15.13 21.59 -54.89
CA PRO A 227 16.19 20.62 -55.09
C PRO A 227 17.19 21.01 -56.19
N GLY A 228 16.83 21.92 -57.10
CA GLY A 228 17.76 22.47 -58.11
C GLY A 228 18.84 23.41 -57.56
N LEU A 229 18.70 23.93 -56.33
CA LEU A 229 19.71 24.81 -55.70
C LEU A 229 20.57 24.03 -54.71
N GLU A 230 21.89 24.10 -54.85
CA GLU A 230 22.85 23.56 -53.88
C GLU A 230 23.40 24.64 -52.93
N GLU A 231 23.43 25.91 -53.34
CA GLU A 231 24.08 26.98 -52.59
C GLU A 231 23.28 28.29 -52.68
N VAL A 232 23.04 28.92 -51.53
CA VAL A 232 22.49 30.27 -51.43
C VAL A 232 23.43 31.13 -50.58
N VAL A 233 23.93 32.21 -51.15
CA VAL A 233 24.78 33.20 -50.48
C VAL A 233 23.99 34.48 -50.28
N VAL A 234 23.89 34.95 -49.04
CA VAL A 234 23.26 36.21 -48.66
C VAL A 234 24.34 37.18 -48.17
N GLU A 235 24.49 38.30 -48.87
CA GLU A 235 25.43 39.36 -48.55
C GLU A 235 24.68 40.68 -48.34
N VAL A 236 24.78 41.24 -47.14
CA VAL A 236 24.16 42.53 -46.79
C VAL A 236 25.26 43.47 -46.34
N GLU A 237 25.24 44.71 -46.84
CA GLU A 237 26.25 45.72 -46.51
C GLU A 237 26.45 45.87 -44.99
N GLY A 238 27.71 45.73 -44.55
CA GLY A 238 28.08 45.80 -43.12
C GLY A 238 27.92 44.49 -42.34
N ARG A 239 27.54 43.38 -42.98
CA ARG A 239 27.46 42.04 -42.39
C ARG A 239 28.43 41.08 -43.09
N GLU A 240 28.89 40.06 -42.37
CA GLU A 240 29.64 38.95 -42.99
C GLU A 240 28.72 38.17 -43.95
N PRO A 241 29.21 37.69 -45.10
CA PRO A 241 28.42 36.88 -46.02
C PRO A 241 27.93 35.59 -45.35
N ARG A 242 26.63 35.31 -45.44
CA ARG A 242 26.01 34.05 -44.99
C ARG A 242 25.86 33.10 -46.16
N THR A 243 26.35 31.88 -46.02
CA THR A 243 26.20 30.80 -47.00
C THR A 243 25.36 29.69 -46.39
N LEU A 244 24.34 29.25 -47.14
CA LEU A 244 23.61 28.01 -46.92
C LEU A 244 23.98 27.05 -48.04
N ARG A 245 24.44 25.85 -47.71
CA ARG A 245 24.81 24.82 -48.69
C ARG A 245 24.10 23.52 -48.38
N ARG A 246 23.50 22.92 -49.41
CA ARG A 246 22.90 21.59 -49.33
C ARG A 246 23.87 20.53 -49.87
N SER A 247 23.98 19.43 -49.16
CA SER A 247 24.59 18.18 -49.60
C SER A 247 23.69 16.99 -49.23
N THR A 248 24.04 15.81 -49.71
CA THR A 248 23.38 14.56 -49.34
C THR A 248 24.42 13.60 -48.79
N GLU A 249 24.16 13.05 -47.60
CA GLU A 249 24.95 12.02 -46.94
C GLU A 249 24.05 10.80 -46.72
N ASP A 250 24.31 9.71 -47.44
CA ASP A 250 23.45 8.52 -47.47
C ASP A 250 21.96 8.87 -47.74
N ALA A 251 21.08 8.63 -46.76
CA ALA A 251 19.65 8.93 -46.83
C ALA A 251 19.26 10.26 -46.14
N VAL A 252 20.25 11.08 -45.75
CA VAL A 252 20.06 12.32 -45.00
C VAL A 252 20.47 13.51 -45.87
N THR A 253 19.61 14.53 -45.92
CA THR A 253 19.93 15.82 -46.55
C THR A 253 20.61 16.70 -45.51
N VAL A 254 21.81 17.20 -45.80
CA VAL A 254 22.56 18.06 -44.87
C VAL A 254 22.54 19.49 -45.39
N VAL A 255 22.18 20.43 -44.51
CA VAL A 255 22.22 21.87 -44.80
C VAL A 255 23.22 22.52 -43.87
N ASP A 256 24.34 22.98 -44.43
CA ASP A 256 25.35 23.77 -43.74
C ASP A 256 25.01 25.25 -43.84
N ASP A 257 24.56 25.85 -42.74
CA ASP A 257 24.39 27.30 -42.63
C ASP A 257 25.55 27.90 -41.83
N SER A 258 26.33 28.78 -42.46
CA SER A 258 27.40 29.53 -41.80
C SER A 258 26.95 30.37 -40.58
N ARG A 259 25.66 30.72 -40.48
CA ARG A 259 25.09 31.45 -39.34
C ARG A 259 24.57 30.51 -38.25
N ASP A 260 23.75 29.55 -38.67
CA ASP A 260 22.92 28.74 -37.77
C ASP A 260 23.47 27.31 -37.55
N GLY A 261 24.61 26.97 -38.16
CA GLY A 261 25.25 25.66 -38.07
C GLY A 261 24.67 24.62 -39.04
N THR A 262 25.19 23.40 -38.94
CA THR A 262 24.78 22.27 -39.78
C THR A 262 23.48 21.65 -39.25
N THR A 263 22.52 21.42 -40.15
CA THR A 263 21.27 20.70 -39.86
C THR A 263 21.20 19.43 -40.71
N ARG A 264 20.97 18.29 -40.06
CA ARG A 264 20.78 17.00 -40.72
C ARG A 264 19.29 16.74 -40.84
N TRP A 265 18.79 16.54 -42.05
CA TRP A 265 17.37 16.36 -42.36
C TRP A 265 17.11 14.95 -42.87
N ARG A 266 16.30 14.19 -42.15
CA ARG A 266 15.75 12.94 -42.67
C ARG A 266 14.55 13.24 -43.55
N THR A 267 14.61 12.80 -44.80
CA THR A 267 13.63 13.15 -45.82
C THR A 267 12.96 11.92 -46.42
N VAL A 268 11.64 11.98 -46.60
CA VAL A 268 10.88 11.03 -47.43
C VAL A 268 10.15 11.81 -48.49
N ALA A 269 10.34 11.42 -49.76
CA ALA A 269 9.73 12.08 -50.91
C ALA A 269 8.94 11.08 -51.74
N ALA A 270 7.74 11.48 -52.15
CA ALA A 270 6.87 10.73 -53.05
C ALA A 270 6.37 11.65 -54.16
N HIS A 271 6.31 11.14 -55.39
CA HIS A 271 5.83 11.89 -56.55
C HIS A 271 5.19 10.95 -57.56
N GLY A 272 4.36 11.48 -58.44
CA GLY A 272 3.74 10.67 -59.48
C GLY A 272 2.79 11.47 -60.38
N PRO A 273 2.19 10.80 -61.38
CA PRO A 273 1.17 11.41 -62.23
C PRO A 273 -0.14 11.62 -61.47
N LEU A 274 -0.91 12.63 -61.88
CA LEU A 274 -2.27 12.93 -61.40
C LEU A 274 -3.32 12.41 -62.39
N ASP A 275 -4.39 11.82 -61.86
CA ASP A 275 -5.59 11.53 -62.65
C ASP A 275 -6.26 12.86 -63.10
N ALA A 276 -6.64 12.94 -64.36
CA ALA A 276 -7.32 14.10 -64.93
C ALA A 276 -8.62 14.47 -64.17
N ALA A 277 -9.30 13.49 -63.55
CA ALA A 277 -10.50 13.73 -62.75
C ALA A 277 -10.22 14.59 -61.50
N LEU A 278 -9.04 14.46 -60.89
CA LEU A 278 -8.62 15.26 -59.72
C LEU A 278 -8.39 16.74 -60.09
N LEU A 279 -8.17 17.04 -61.37
CA LEU A 279 -7.88 18.38 -61.87
C LEU A 279 -9.11 19.03 -62.54
N ALA A 280 -10.29 18.41 -62.48
CA ALA A 280 -11.47 18.82 -63.25
C ALA A 280 -11.95 20.25 -62.92
N ASP A 281 -11.77 20.69 -61.68
CA ASP A 281 -12.09 22.02 -61.16
C ASP A 281 -10.93 23.02 -61.26
N ARG A 282 -9.77 22.59 -61.80
CA ARG A 282 -8.56 23.42 -61.88
C ARG A 282 -8.46 24.21 -63.19
N PRO A 283 -7.79 25.38 -63.16
CA PRO A 283 -7.45 26.14 -64.38
C PRO A 283 -6.75 25.28 -65.44
N VAL A 284 -6.92 25.61 -66.73
CA VAL A 284 -6.33 24.87 -67.87
C VAL A 284 -4.81 24.72 -67.71
N GLU A 285 -4.14 25.78 -67.28
CA GLU A 285 -2.70 25.83 -67.10
C GLU A 285 -2.20 24.85 -66.03
N GLU A 286 -3.02 24.58 -65.01
CA GLU A 286 -2.71 23.59 -63.96
C GLU A 286 -3.04 22.16 -64.44
N ARG A 287 -4.11 21.98 -65.23
CA ARG A 287 -4.43 20.70 -65.87
C ARG A 287 -3.35 20.18 -66.83
N LEU A 288 -2.59 21.08 -67.44
CA LEU A 288 -1.45 20.75 -68.30
C LEU A 288 -0.20 20.29 -67.51
N ARG A 289 -0.28 20.21 -66.18
CA ARG A 289 0.79 19.74 -65.28
C ARG A 289 0.29 18.59 -64.40
N PRO A 290 0.03 17.40 -64.96
CA PRO A 290 -0.60 16.30 -64.24
C PRO A 290 0.42 15.52 -63.40
N HIS A 291 1.16 16.19 -62.53
CA HIS A 291 2.09 15.55 -61.61
C HIS A 291 1.93 16.14 -60.21
N TRP A 292 2.22 15.32 -59.21
CA TRP A 292 2.25 15.73 -57.82
C TRP A 292 3.58 15.37 -57.16
N SER A 293 3.92 16.07 -56.10
CA SER A 293 5.05 15.77 -55.23
C SER A 293 4.72 16.10 -53.78
N VAL A 294 5.28 15.31 -52.88
CA VAL A 294 5.21 15.44 -51.43
C VAL A 294 6.61 15.12 -50.90
N THR A 295 7.08 15.91 -49.96
CA THR A 295 8.33 15.67 -49.23
C THR A 295 8.13 16.06 -47.78
N TRP A 296 8.39 15.12 -46.88
CA TRP A 296 8.56 15.40 -45.47
C TRP A 296 10.03 15.50 -45.14
N ALA A 297 10.39 16.49 -44.33
CA ALA A 297 11.74 16.66 -43.80
C ALA A 297 11.67 16.89 -42.28
N VAL A 298 12.39 16.07 -41.52
CA VAL A 298 12.49 16.18 -40.05
C VAL A 298 13.97 16.28 -39.68
N PRO A 299 14.38 17.28 -38.88
CA PRO A 299 15.77 17.38 -38.48
C PRO A 299 16.12 16.36 -37.39
N GLU A 300 17.37 15.89 -37.39
CA GLU A 300 17.92 14.98 -36.38
C GLU A 300 19.17 15.57 -35.70
N ASP A 301 19.41 15.18 -34.43
CA ASP A 301 20.62 15.51 -33.69
C ASP A 301 21.80 14.57 -34.04
N GLY A 302 22.94 14.75 -33.36
CA GLY A 302 24.15 13.94 -33.60
C GLY A 302 23.98 12.45 -33.28
N GLU A 303 22.97 12.09 -32.50
CA GLU A 303 22.61 10.74 -32.10
C GLU A 303 21.46 10.14 -32.96
N GLY A 304 20.98 10.88 -33.97
CA GLY A 304 19.88 10.46 -34.84
C GLY A 304 18.48 10.57 -34.22
N ARG A 305 18.33 11.38 -33.16
CA ARG A 305 17.02 11.63 -32.52
C ARG A 305 16.35 12.81 -33.23
N PRO A 306 15.02 12.74 -33.45
CA PRO A 306 14.30 13.84 -34.08
C PRO A 306 14.31 15.09 -33.19
N VAL A 307 14.49 16.26 -33.80
CA VAL A 307 14.40 17.57 -33.15
C VAL A 307 13.43 18.49 -33.89
N GLY A 308 12.98 19.55 -33.24
CA GLY A 308 12.05 20.51 -33.86
C GLY A 308 12.72 21.32 -34.98
N PRO A 309 12.08 21.51 -36.14
CA PRO A 309 12.62 22.37 -37.19
C PRO A 309 12.64 23.84 -36.77
N ARG A 310 13.66 24.57 -37.24
CA ARG A 310 13.78 26.03 -37.05
C ARG A 310 12.98 26.83 -38.07
N THR A 311 12.50 26.16 -39.10
CA THR A 311 11.74 26.75 -40.20
C THR A 311 10.31 27.08 -39.75
N ALA A 312 9.63 27.96 -40.49
CA ALA A 312 8.24 28.28 -40.21
C ALA A 312 7.34 27.01 -40.24
N PRO A 313 6.47 26.78 -39.24
CA PRO A 313 5.62 25.60 -39.17
C PRO A 313 4.37 25.80 -40.04
N VAL A 314 4.57 25.87 -41.36
CA VAL A 314 3.52 26.06 -42.37
C VAL A 314 3.69 25.06 -43.50
N LEU A 315 2.67 24.91 -44.33
CA LEU A 315 2.80 24.16 -45.58
C LEU A 315 3.71 24.91 -46.57
N HIS A 316 4.65 24.20 -47.19
CA HIS A 316 5.47 24.71 -48.28
C HIS A 316 4.95 24.17 -49.62
N ALA A 317 4.42 25.04 -50.50
CA ALA A 317 3.81 24.61 -51.77
C ALA A 317 4.27 25.39 -53.00
N PRO A 318 5.54 25.28 -53.44
CA PRO A 318 6.75 24.80 -52.73
C PRO A 318 7.32 25.88 -51.78
N THR A 319 6.68 27.04 -51.73
CA THR A 319 7.07 28.18 -50.91
C THR A 319 6.23 28.22 -49.62
N PRO A 320 6.71 28.87 -48.54
CA PRO A 320 5.90 29.05 -47.34
C PRO A 320 4.53 29.67 -47.68
N SER A 321 3.47 28.98 -47.25
CA SER A 321 2.09 29.45 -47.32
C SER A 321 1.66 30.00 -45.95
N ASP A 322 0.42 30.49 -45.85
CA ASP A 322 -0.18 30.92 -44.59
C ASP A 322 -0.98 29.75 -43.94
N GLU A 323 -0.89 28.52 -44.47
CA GLU A 323 -1.48 27.32 -43.88
C GLU A 323 -0.62 26.81 -42.71
N PRO A 324 -1.07 26.95 -41.44
CA PRO A 324 -0.28 26.49 -40.31
C PRO A 324 -0.25 24.97 -40.24
N LEU A 325 0.94 24.40 -39.97
CA LEU A 325 1.13 22.98 -39.71
C LEU A 325 1.57 22.75 -38.26
N GLY A 326 0.90 21.84 -37.58
CA GLY A 326 1.20 21.42 -36.22
C GLY A 326 1.98 20.12 -36.17
N PHE A 327 2.73 19.79 -37.22
CA PHE A 327 3.57 18.60 -37.31
C PHE A 327 5.01 18.92 -36.90
N PRO A 328 5.73 17.97 -36.28
CA PRO A 328 7.14 18.12 -35.90
C PRO A 328 8.09 17.90 -37.10
N GLY A 329 7.82 18.57 -38.21
CA GLY A 329 8.55 18.46 -39.46
C GLY A 329 8.07 19.46 -40.50
N VAL A 330 8.79 19.54 -41.62
CA VAL A 330 8.48 20.41 -42.76
C VAL A 330 7.80 19.59 -43.85
N LEU A 331 6.61 20.02 -44.26
CA LEU A 331 5.91 19.43 -45.40
C LEU A 331 6.04 20.35 -46.62
N ILE A 332 6.66 19.81 -47.66
CA ILE A 332 6.81 20.45 -48.96
C ILE A 332 6.00 19.64 -49.96
N ALA A 333 4.92 20.20 -50.49
CA ALA A 333 4.02 19.45 -51.35
C ALA A 333 3.31 20.33 -52.38
N SER A 334 2.97 19.76 -53.53
CA SER A 334 2.34 20.45 -54.65
C SER A 334 0.83 20.72 -54.44
N PHE A 335 0.43 21.15 -53.23
CA PHE A 335 -0.95 21.50 -52.94
C PHE A 335 -1.44 22.62 -53.85
N PRO A 336 -2.67 22.50 -54.39
CA PRO A 336 -3.23 23.57 -55.19
C PRO A 336 -3.46 24.79 -54.29
N LEU A 337 -2.94 25.95 -54.69
CA LEU A 337 -3.17 27.19 -53.95
C LEU A 337 -4.35 27.97 -54.53
N ASP A 338 -4.95 28.82 -53.69
CA ASP A 338 -5.98 29.77 -54.07
C ASP A 338 -5.42 30.92 -54.95
N THR A 339 -6.27 31.88 -55.31
CA THR A 339 -5.85 33.03 -56.15
C THR A 339 -4.86 33.95 -55.47
N THR A 340 -4.90 34.03 -54.13
CA THR A 340 -3.92 34.81 -53.33
C THR A 340 -2.58 34.07 -53.18
N ARG A 341 -2.56 32.77 -53.50
CA ARG A 341 -1.47 31.82 -53.31
C ARG A 341 -1.04 31.62 -51.86
N ARG A 342 -1.88 31.99 -50.90
CA ARG A 342 -1.55 31.93 -49.46
C ARG A 342 -2.20 30.74 -48.78
N HIS A 343 -3.30 30.24 -49.34
CA HIS A 343 -4.07 29.15 -48.76
C HIS A 343 -4.22 28.00 -49.76
N ALA A 344 -4.36 26.78 -49.23
CA ALA A 344 -4.66 25.62 -50.05
C ALA A 344 -6.12 25.74 -50.55
N ALA A 345 -6.32 25.53 -51.85
CA ALA A 345 -7.65 25.51 -52.43
C ALA A 345 -8.35 24.18 -52.05
N PRO A 346 -9.56 24.20 -51.48
CA PRO A 346 -10.27 22.96 -51.17
C PRO A 346 -10.67 22.23 -52.46
N GLY A 347 -10.74 20.90 -52.40
CA GLY A 347 -11.18 20.07 -53.52
C GLY A 347 -10.47 18.72 -53.61
N PRO A 348 -10.84 17.88 -54.61
CA PRO A 348 -10.36 16.49 -54.71
C PRO A 348 -8.84 16.33 -54.78
N LEU A 349 -8.13 17.29 -55.39
CA LEU A 349 -6.67 17.27 -55.44
C LEU A 349 -6.04 17.48 -54.05
N THR A 350 -6.61 18.37 -53.23
CA THR A 350 -6.14 18.60 -51.86
C THR A 350 -6.37 17.36 -51.01
N ASP A 351 -7.55 16.75 -51.10
CA ASP A 351 -7.87 15.51 -50.38
C ASP A 351 -6.91 14.38 -50.78
N PHE A 352 -6.64 14.22 -52.09
CA PHE A 352 -5.65 13.25 -52.58
C PHE A 352 -4.25 13.51 -52.02
N LEU A 353 -3.80 14.76 -51.98
CA LEU A 353 -2.48 15.13 -51.47
C LEU A 353 -2.37 14.97 -49.96
N VAL A 354 -3.46 15.17 -49.20
CA VAL A 354 -3.53 14.86 -47.77
C VAL A 354 -3.23 13.37 -47.54
N GLU A 355 -3.87 12.48 -48.30
CA GLU A 355 -3.63 11.04 -48.19
C GLU A 355 -2.19 10.67 -48.55
N ARG A 356 -1.63 11.23 -49.63
CA ARG A 356 -0.22 11.00 -50.01
C ARG A 356 0.78 11.56 -49.00
N ALA A 357 0.48 12.72 -48.41
CA ALA A 357 1.28 13.31 -47.35
C ALA A 357 1.23 12.47 -46.07
N ALA A 358 0.06 11.90 -45.73
CA ALA A 358 -0.06 10.99 -44.60
C ALA A 358 0.74 9.70 -44.83
N ASP A 359 0.64 9.10 -46.03
CA ASP A 359 1.41 7.90 -46.39
C ASP A 359 2.92 8.16 -46.25
N ALA A 360 3.43 9.23 -46.84
CA ALA A 360 4.85 9.61 -46.76
C ALA A 360 5.32 9.91 -45.33
N TYR A 361 4.46 10.49 -44.48
CA TYR A 361 4.79 10.70 -43.07
C TYR A 361 4.94 9.38 -42.32
N THR A 362 4.03 8.43 -42.56
CA THR A 362 4.11 7.11 -41.92
C THR A 362 5.31 6.30 -42.39
N GLU A 363 5.70 6.43 -43.66
CA GLU A 363 6.93 5.86 -44.21
C GLU A 363 8.16 6.43 -43.48
N LEU A 364 8.20 7.76 -43.29
CA LEU A 364 9.28 8.44 -42.55
C LEU A 364 9.42 7.90 -41.12
N LEU A 365 8.32 7.72 -40.40
CA LEU A 365 8.34 7.16 -39.04
C LEU A 365 8.80 5.69 -39.05
N SER A 366 8.30 4.87 -39.99
CA SER A 366 8.68 3.45 -40.07
C SER A 366 10.15 3.21 -40.42
N GLY A 367 10.72 4.09 -41.25
CA GLY A 367 12.11 4.09 -41.66
C GLY A 367 13.05 4.83 -40.69
N TRP A 368 12.54 5.35 -39.57
CA TRP A 368 13.38 6.07 -38.60
C TRP A 368 14.33 5.10 -37.90
N ARG A 369 15.63 5.41 -37.92
CA ARG A 369 16.68 4.64 -37.25
C ARG A 369 17.75 5.57 -36.66
N PRO A 370 18.23 5.33 -35.42
CA PRO A 370 17.82 4.26 -34.50
C PRO A 370 16.40 4.45 -33.93
N VAL A 371 15.71 3.35 -33.59
CA VAL A 371 14.39 3.40 -32.96
C VAL A 371 14.57 3.73 -31.49
N THR A 372 14.20 4.95 -31.10
CA THR A 372 14.37 5.46 -29.73
C THR A 372 13.08 6.12 -29.26
N GLU A 373 12.97 6.42 -27.97
CA GLU A 373 11.83 7.15 -27.40
C GLU A 373 11.62 8.54 -28.06
N GLY A 374 12.66 9.10 -28.69
CA GLY A 374 12.55 10.34 -29.47
C GLY A 374 11.54 10.26 -30.60
N ALA A 375 11.37 9.09 -31.24
CA ALA A 375 10.40 8.88 -32.32
C ALA A 375 8.95 9.10 -31.87
N ILE A 376 8.66 8.94 -30.57
CA ILE A 376 7.33 9.24 -29.99
C ILE A 376 7.00 10.73 -30.14
N GLY A 377 8.01 11.61 -30.09
CA GLY A 377 7.85 13.05 -30.32
C GLY A 377 7.43 13.41 -31.75
N LEU A 378 7.49 12.47 -32.69
CA LEU A 378 6.99 12.64 -34.06
C LEU A 378 5.49 12.39 -34.18
N VAL A 379 4.82 11.94 -33.12
CA VAL A 379 3.38 11.74 -33.16
C VAL A 379 2.69 13.10 -33.10
N PRO A 380 1.88 13.46 -34.10
CA PRO A 380 1.13 14.71 -34.06
C PRO A 380 0.13 14.68 -32.89
N GLY A 381 0.00 15.79 -32.15
CA GLY A 381 -1.04 15.94 -31.10
C GLY A 381 -2.47 15.79 -31.65
N PRO A 382 -3.53 15.78 -30.80
CA PRO A 382 -4.89 15.47 -31.24
C PRO A 382 -5.64 16.63 -31.94
N LEU A 383 -5.18 17.88 -31.77
CA LEU A 383 -5.89 19.06 -32.29
C LEU A 383 -5.09 19.72 -33.42
N GLY A 384 -5.78 19.99 -34.54
CA GLY A 384 -5.20 20.69 -35.67
C GLY A 384 -5.14 22.22 -35.49
N LYS A 385 -4.19 22.88 -36.15
CA LYS A 385 -4.04 24.35 -36.17
C LYS A 385 -4.87 25.03 -37.26
N GLY A 386 -5.46 24.27 -38.18
CA GLY A 386 -6.28 24.71 -39.30
C GLY A 386 -6.99 23.52 -39.96
N GLU A 387 -7.81 23.78 -40.98
CA GLU A 387 -8.60 22.73 -41.66
C GLU A 387 -7.71 21.69 -42.35
N LEU A 388 -6.72 22.14 -43.12
CA LEU A 388 -5.77 21.26 -43.80
C LEU A 388 -4.92 20.45 -42.80
N ASP A 389 -4.40 21.09 -41.76
CA ASP A 389 -3.64 20.42 -40.70
C ASP A 389 -4.50 19.39 -39.95
N GLY A 390 -5.78 19.69 -39.71
CA GLY A 390 -6.73 18.77 -39.11
C GLY A 390 -6.97 17.54 -39.98
N ALA A 391 -7.23 17.72 -41.28
CA ALA A 391 -7.42 16.62 -42.23
C ALA A 391 -6.18 15.72 -42.33
N LEU A 392 -4.99 16.32 -42.45
CA LEU A 392 -3.72 15.60 -42.51
C LEU A 392 -3.41 14.84 -41.22
N ARG A 393 -3.66 15.47 -40.07
CA ARG A 393 -3.50 14.85 -38.75
C ARG A 393 -4.40 13.65 -38.57
N GLN A 394 -5.66 13.76 -38.95
CA GLN A 394 -6.59 12.63 -38.92
C GLN A 394 -6.08 11.48 -39.80
N ALA A 395 -5.72 11.78 -41.05
CA ALA A 395 -5.20 10.79 -41.99
C ALA A 395 -3.92 10.08 -41.49
N VAL A 396 -3.04 10.80 -40.78
CA VAL A 396 -1.84 10.22 -40.14
C VAL A 396 -2.22 9.37 -38.93
N LEU A 397 -3.02 9.90 -38.00
CA LEU A 397 -3.42 9.19 -36.78
C LEU A 397 -4.22 7.90 -37.07
N ASP A 398 -4.95 7.83 -38.18
CA ASP A 398 -5.65 6.62 -38.61
C ASP A 398 -4.70 5.50 -39.10
N ARG A 399 -3.47 5.86 -39.49
CA ARG A 399 -2.44 4.94 -40.00
C ARG A 399 -1.42 4.53 -38.94
N LEU A 400 -1.00 5.46 -38.08
CA LEU A 400 0.06 5.24 -37.09
C LEU A 400 -0.14 3.99 -36.21
N PRO A 401 -1.35 3.58 -35.79
CA PRO A 401 -1.54 2.35 -35.03
C PRO A 401 -0.99 1.09 -35.71
N ARG A 402 -0.87 1.08 -37.05
CA ARG A 402 -0.33 -0.04 -37.86
C ARG A 402 1.13 0.14 -38.28
N THR A 403 1.73 1.30 -37.98
CA THR A 403 3.10 1.66 -38.36
C THR A 403 4.07 1.24 -37.25
N ALA A 404 5.12 0.49 -37.59
CA ALA A 404 6.12 0.05 -36.60
C ALA A 404 7.19 1.15 -36.43
N PHE A 405 7.20 1.84 -35.30
CA PHE A 405 8.16 2.91 -35.00
C PHE A 405 8.40 3.14 -33.50
N LEU A 406 7.68 2.45 -32.61
CA LEU A 406 7.88 2.57 -31.17
C LEU A 406 9.06 1.69 -30.72
N PRO A 407 9.90 2.14 -29.77
CA PRO A 407 10.99 1.32 -29.26
C PRO A 407 10.44 0.17 -28.41
N PRO A 408 10.92 -1.08 -28.57
CA PRO A 408 10.67 -2.14 -27.60
C PRO A 408 11.39 -1.84 -26.28
N ALA A 409 10.87 -2.36 -25.16
CA ALA A 409 11.48 -2.26 -23.84
C ALA A 409 12.85 -2.94 -23.76
N LEU A 410 13.02 -4.04 -24.50
CA LEU A 410 14.27 -4.76 -24.67
C LEU A 410 14.72 -4.61 -26.13
N PRO A 411 15.88 -3.99 -26.40
CA PRO A 411 16.38 -3.92 -27.77
C PRO A 411 16.75 -5.32 -28.27
N PRO A 412 16.51 -5.66 -29.54
CA PRO A 412 16.94 -6.94 -30.09
C PRO A 412 18.48 -7.04 -30.10
N HIS A 413 19.03 -8.20 -29.73
CA HIS A 413 20.45 -8.49 -29.78
C HIS A 413 20.75 -9.68 -30.72
N GLY A 414 21.39 -9.43 -31.87
CA GLY A 414 21.83 -10.51 -32.76
C GLY A 414 20.68 -11.29 -33.42
N ASP A 415 20.64 -12.61 -33.22
CA ASP A 415 19.67 -13.56 -33.82
C ASP A 415 18.33 -13.66 -33.05
N ASP A 416 18.05 -12.75 -32.10
CA ASP A 416 16.79 -12.73 -31.35
C ASP A 416 15.57 -12.53 -32.27
N GLU A 417 14.48 -13.28 -32.03
CA GLU A 417 13.20 -13.12 -32.74
C GLU A 417 12.41 -11.85 -32.31
N LEU A 418 13.05 -10.93 -31.58
CA LEU A 418 12.44 -9.71 -31.07
C LEU A 418 12.28 -8.64 -32.17
N PRO A 419 11.15 -7.91 -32.21
CA PRO A 419 10.94 -6.87 -33.20
C PRO A 419 11.83 -5.65 -32.96
N GLU A 420 12.50 -5.14 -34.00
CA GLU A 420 13.28 -3.88 -33.93
C GLU A 420 12.43 -2.65 -33.58
N ALA A 421 11.13 -2.69 -33.91
CA ALA A 421 10.17 -1.63 -33.65
C ALA A 421 8.77 -2.22 -33.44
N LEU A 422 8.03 -1.64 -32.50
CA LEU A 422 6.66 -2.02 -32.20
C LEU A 422 5.66 -1.12 -32.92
N ARG A 423 4.53 -1.72 -33.29
CA ARG A 423 3.35 -1.00 -33.77
C ARG A 423 2.53 -0.55 -32.56
N PRO A 424 2.00 0.68 -32.52
CA PRO A 424 1.25 1.15 -31.37
C PRO A 424 0.06 0.28 -30.97
N ARG A 425 -0.64 -0.35 -31.93
CA ARG A 425 -1.76 -1.26 -31.65
C ARG A 425 -1.35 -2.58 -30.98
N ASP A 426 -0.09 -2.98 -31.18
CA ASP A 426 0.47 -4.25 -30.70
C ASP A 426 1.36 -4.00 -29.46
N ALA A 427 1.53 -2.73 -29.05
CA ALA A 427 2.38 -2.30 -27.96
C ALA A 427 1.60 -2.13 -26.65
N GLU A 428 2.27 -2.40 -25.54
CA GLU A 428 1.71 -2.33 -24.20
C GLU A 428 2.64 -1.53 -23.27
N ILE A 429 2.05 -0.75 -22.37
CA ILE A 429 2.78 -0.06 -21.29
C ILE A 429 2.38 -0.70 -19.96
N VAL A 430 3.35 -1.19 -19.20
CA VAL A 430 3.09 -1.71 -17.85
C VAL A 430 2.97 -0.55 -16.86
N GLU A 431 1.82 -0.42 -16.21
CA GLU A 431 1.58 0.62 -15.20
C GLU A 431 1.99 0.13 -13.80
N GLY A 432 2.77 0.96 -13.08
CA GLY A 432 3.20 0.67 -11.72
C GLY A 432 4.44 -0.23 -11.60
N ALA A 433 5.18 -0.40 -12.70
CA ALA A 433 6.43 -1.17 -12.76
C ALA A 433 7.65 -0.25 -12.96
N GLY A 434 8.79 -0.62 -12.37
CA GLY A 434 10.06 0.07 -12.60
C GLY A 434 10.74 -0.35 -13.90
N ALA A 435 11.80 0.37 -14.30
CA ALA A 435 12.56 0.06 -15.51
C ALA A 435 13.20 -1.34 -15.48
N ASP A 436 13.66 -1.80 -14.31
CA ASP A 436 14.22 -3.14 -14.14
C ASP A 436 13.13 -4.21 -14.28
N THR A 437 11.95 -4.01 -13.69
CA THR A 437 10.81 -4.92 -13.82
C THR A 437 10.35 -5.05 -15.26
N VAL A 438 10.17 -3.93 -15.97
CA VAL A 438 9.75 -3.92 -17.37
C VAL A 438 10.78 -4.62 -18.25
N ARG A 439 12.08 -4.49 -17.95
CA ARG A 439 13.14 -5.18 -18.69
C ARG A 439 13.06 -6.71 -18.53
N VAL A 440 12.86 -7.21 -17.30
CA VAL A 440 12.71 -8.65 -17.05
C VAL A 440 11.42 -9.19 -17.69
N LEU A 441 10.30 -8.47 -17.56
CA LEU A 441 9.03 -8.83 -18.20
C LEU A 441 9.13 -8.83 -19.73
N ALA A 442 9.91 -7.93 -20.33
CA ALA A 442 10.09 -7.85 -21.77
C ALA A 442 10.82 -9.05 -22.38
N GLU A 443 11.55 -9.85 -21.58
CA GLU A 443 12.13 -11.13 -22.02
C GLU A 443 11.05 -12.16 -22.39
N VAL A 444 9.80 -11.98 -21.94
CA VAL A 444 8.67 -12.89 -22.17
C VAL A 444 7.43 -12.21 -22.75
N LEU A 445 7.33 -10.90 -22.62
CA LEU A 445 6.31 -10.03 -23.21
C LEU A 445 6.99 -9.07 -24.21
N PRO A 446 7.23 -9.50 -25.47
CA PRO A 446 7.97 -8.70 -26.45
C PRO A 446 7.23 -7.44 -26.92
N THR A 447 5.96 -7.27 -26.51
CA THR A 447 5.09 -6.13 -26.82
C THR A 447 5.29 -4.93 -25.92
N LEU A 448 6.11 -5.04 -24.87
CA LEU A 448 6.27 -3.98 -23.89
C LEU A 448 7.11 -2.80 -24.43
N LEU A 449 6.65 -1.58 -24.11
CA LEU A 449 7.42 -0.34 -24.28
C LEU A 449 8.31 -0.06 -23.05
N PRO A 450 9.38 0.75 -23.19
CA PRO A 450 10.19 1.20 -22.06
C PRO A 450 9.35 1.81 -20.93
N ALA A 451 9.80 1.62 -19.68
CA ALA A 451 9.14 2.18 -18.50
C ALA A 451 9.20 3.72 -18.47
N GLY A 452 8.25 4.37 -17.79
CA GLY A 452 8.23 5.82 -17.62
C GLY A 452 7.50 6.59 -18.73
N LEU A 453 6.91 5.87 -19.70
CA LEU A 453 6.20 6.44 -20.84
C LEU A 453 4.68 6.62 -20.60
N GLU A 454 4.16 6.24 -19.42
CA GLU A 454 2.72 6.17 -19.09
C GLU A 454 2.02 7.54 -19.20
N ARG A 455 2.79 8.61 -18.99
CA ARG A 455 2.32 10.01 -18.97
C ARG A 455 2.38 10.70 -20.33
N ARG A 456 2.95 10.06 -21.35
CA ARG A 456 3.08 10.64 -22.70
C ARG A 456 1.71 10.75 -23.39
N PRO A 457 1.23 11.97 -23.72
CA PRO A 457 -0.06 12.15 -24.39
C PRO A 457 -0.08 11.53 -25.80
N GLU A 458 1.08 11.42 -26.45
CA GLU A 458 1.24 10.82 -27.79
C GLU A 458 0.80 9.36 -27.81
N LEU A 459 1.21 8.57 -26.82
CA LEU A 459 0.84 7.16 -26.72
C LEU A 459 -0.65 6.97 -26.43
N ARG A 460 -1.27 7.93 -25.72
CA ARG A 460 -2.72 7.97 -25.53
C ARG A 460 -3.46 8.26 -26.85
N ALA A 461 -2.95 9.19 -27.67
CA ALA A 461 -3.53 9.49 -28.98
C ALA A 461 -3.46 8.28 -29.92
N LEU A 462 -2.41 7.45 -29.79
CA LEU A 462 -2.24 6.21 -30.57
C LEU A 462 -3.05 5.02 -30.04
N GLY A 463 -3.69 5.14 -28.87
CA GLY A 463 -4.45 4.05 -28.25
C GLY A 463 -3.59 2.88 -27.78
N VAL A 464 -2.33 3.12 -27.38
CA VAL A 464 -1.44 2.09 -26.82
C VAL A 464 -2.07 1.49 -25.57
N ALA A 465 -2.10 0.17 -25.49
CA ALA A 465 -2.72 -0.55 -24.39
C ALA A 465 -1.96 -0.32 -23.07
N ARG A 466 -2.71 -0.20 -21.98
CA ARG A 466 -2.17 -0.04 -20.63
C ARG A 466 -2.42 -1.33 -19.87
N LEU A 467 -1.34 -1.97 -19.44
CA LEU A 467 -1.37 -3.24 -18.73
C LEU A 467 -1.06 -2.96 -17.25
N PRO A 468 -2.04 -3.10 -16.35
CA PRO A 468 -1.76 -3.10 -14.92
C PRO A 468 -0.71 -4.15 -14.57
N LEU A 469 0.18 -3.85 -13.61
CA LEU A 469 1.21 -4.81 -13.19
C LEU A 469 0.63 -6.17 -12.75
N ALA A 470 -0.54 -6.18 -12.08
CA ALA A 470 -1.21 -7.43 -11.69
C ALA A 470 -1.54 -8.31 -12.91
N ASP A 471 -2.16 -7.73 -13.94
CA ASP A 471 -2.47 -8.43 -15.19
C ASP A 471 -1.21 -8.91 -15.92
N ALA A 472 -0.10 -8.15 -15.85
CA ALA A 472 1.18 -8.59 -16.40
C ALA A 472 1.74 -9.81 -15.65
N VAL A 473 1.59 -9.84 -14.32
CA VAL A 473 1.97 -10.97 -13.47
C VAL A 473 1.10 -12.19 -13.76
N ASP A 474 -0.20 -12.02 -13.92
CA ASP A 474 -1.14 -13.12 -14.22
C ASP A 474 -0.79 -13.81 -15.55
N ARG A 475 -0.28 -13.07 -16.55
CA ARG A 475 0.20 -13.63 -17.82
C ARG A 475 1.44 -14.51 -17.69
N LEU A 476 2.14 -14.48 -16.55
CA LEU A 476 3.28 -15.35 -16.27
C LEU A 476 2.86 -16.74 -15.79
N ALA A 477 1.58 -16.96 -15.49
CA ALA A 477 1.09 -18.26 -15.06
C ALA A 477 1.32 -19.34 -16.14
N GLY A 478 1.91 -20.47 -15.76
CA GLY A 478 2.22 -21.58 -16.66
C GLY A 478 3.46 -21.38 -17.53
N LEU A 479 4.22 -20.30 -17.32
CA LEU A 479 5.47 -20.05 -18.00
C LEU A 479 6.59 -20.96 -17.46
N GLU A 480 7.31 -21.63 -18.36
CA GLU A 480 8.48 -22.43 -18.02
C GLU A 480 9.75 -21.59 -18.20
N LYS A 481 10.39 -21.22 -17.08
CA LYS A 481 11.67 -20.50 -17.03
C LYS A 481 12.56 -21.06 -15.92
N GLU A 482 13.87 -20.90 -16.12
CA GLU A 482 14.86 -21.25 -15.12
C GLU A 482 14.61 -20.50 -13.80
N PRO A 483 14.81 -21.15 -12.64
CA PRO A 483 14.63 -20.54 -11.32
C PRO A 483 15.32 -19.17 -11.13
N GLU A 484 16.53 -18.99 -11.68
CA GLU A 484 17.26 -17.72 -11.61
C GLU A 484 16.54 -16.57 -12.34
N TRP A 485 15.74 -16.85 -13.36
CA TRP A 485 14.91 -15.84 -14.04
C TRP A 485 13.81 -15.33 -13.11
N TRP A 486 13.15 -16.23 -12.38
CA TRP A 486 12.15 -15.87 -11.38
C TRP A 486 12.75 -15.04 -10.25
N TRP A 487 13.94 -15.39 -9.79
CA TRP A 487 14.67 -14.59 -8.80
C TRP A 487 14.90 -13.15 -9.29
N ARG A 488 15.39 -12.96 -10.53
CA ARG A 488 15.58 -11.61 -11.12
C ARG A 488 14.27 -10.83 -11.20
N LEU A 489 13.17 -11.50 -11.53
CA LEU A 489 11.84 -10.88 -11.51
C LEU A 489 11.47 -10.43 -10.09
N TYR A 490 11.62 -11.29 -9.08
CA TYR A 490 11.29 -10.97 -7.70
C TYR A 490 12.15 -9.83 -7.13
N ASP A 491 13.44 -9.82 -7.43
CA ASP A 491 14.36 -8.74 -7.06
C ASP A 491 13.92 -7.41 -7.69
N SER A 492 13.55 -7.42 -8.97
CA SER A 492 13.05 -6.23 -9.66
C SER A 492 11.70 -5.71 -9.14
N LEU A 493 10.92 -6.54 -8.44
CA LEU A 493 9.63 -6.20 -7.84
C LEU A 493 9.76 -5.70 -6.39
N ALA A 494 10.97 -5.60 -5.86
CA ALA A 494 11.21 -5.10 -4.52
C ALA A 494 10.66 -3.66 -4.35
N GLY A 495 9.74 -3.49 -3.39
CA GLY A 495 9.10 -2.19 -3.09
C GLY A 495 7.78 -1.94 -3.81
N VAL A 496 7.31 -2.87 -4.65
CA VAL A 496 5.93 -2.88 -5.16
C VAL A 496 4.96 -3.28 -4.04
N ASP A 497 3.74 -2.74 -4.10
CA ASP A 497 2.65 -3.07 -3.20
C ASP A 497 2.32 -4.58 -3.22
N PRO A 498 2.42 -5.28 -2.08
CA PRO A 498 2.12 -6.72 -1.95
C PRO A 498 0.79 -7.17 -2.53
N GLU A 499 -0.26 -6.34 -2.43
CA GLU A 499 -1.60 -6.70 -2.92
C GLU A 499 -1.64 -6.93 -4.44
N ARG A 500 -0.71 -6.32 -5.19
CA ARG A 500 -0.63 -6.45 -6.66
C ARG A 500 0.15 -7.69 -7.11
N LEU A 501 0.77 -8.40 -6.17
CA LEU A 501 1.68 -9.51 -6.43
C LEU A 501 1.15 -10.86 -5.90
N SER A 502 -0.12 -10.94 -5.51
CA SER A 502 -0.71 -12.17 -4.97
C SER A 502 -0.72 -13.34 -5.94
N GLY A 503 -0.79 -13.06 -7.26
CA GLY A 503 -0.79 -14.06 -8.33
C GLY A 503 0.60 -14.49 -8.80
N LEU A 504 1.68 -14.01 -8.16
CA LEU A 504 3.05 -14.23 -8.62
C LEU A 504 3.38 -15.74 -8.64
N PRO A 505 3.73 -16.32 -9.82
CA PRO A 505 4.09 -17.73 -9.88
C PRO A 505 5.37 -18.00 -9.10
N VAL A 506 5.42 -19.13 -8.39
CA VAL A 506 6.62 -19.59 -7.65
C VAL A 506 7.06 -20.96 -8.17
N PRO A 507 8.30 -21.11 -8.68
CA PRO A 507 8.83 -22.40 -9.11
C PRO A 507 9.05 -23.30 -7.91
N LEU A 508 8.57 -24.55 -8.01
CA LEU A 508 8.64 -25.55 -6.94
C LEU A 508 9.87 -26.45 -7.10
N ALA A 509 10.43 -26.90 -5.98
CA ALA A 509 11.48 -27.92 -5.96
C ALA A 509 10.95 -29.28 -6.43
N GLY A 510 11.81 -30.11 -7.05
CA GLY A 510 11.53 -31.51 -7.41
C GLY A 510 10.62 -31.74 -8.64
N THR A 511 9.67 -30.85 -8.92
CA THR A 511 8.65 -31.06 -9.98
C THR A 511 8.89 -30.24 -11.26
N GLY A 512 9.74 -29.21 -11.21
CA GLY A 512 9.95 -28.27 -12.32
C GLY A 512 8.72 -27.41 -12.67
N ARG A 513 7.66 -27.48 -11.86
CA ARG A 513 6.39 -26.77 -12.06
C ARG A 513 6.36 -25.50 -11.22
N THR A 514 5.55 -24.52 -11.64
CA THR A 514 5.23 -23.34 -10.82
C THR A 514 3.88 -23.50 -10.14
N THR A 515 3.72 -22.96 -8.92
CA THR A 515 2.41 -22.75 -8.30
C THR A 515 1.99 -21.28 -8.39
N ILE A 516 0.69 -21.01 -8.38
CA ILE A 516 0.16 -19.65 -8.46
C ILE A 516 0.10 -19.08 -7.05
N GLY A 517 0.84 -17.99 -6.84
CA GLY A 517 0.87 -17.26 -5.58
C GLY A 517 1.86 -17.85 -4.56
N PRO A 518 2.52 -16.99 -3.77
CA PRO A 518 3.51 -17.41 -2.78
C PRO A 518 2.91 -17.90 -1.46
N ARG A 519 1.61 -17.68 -1.22
CA ARG A 519 0.94 -18.17 0.00
C ARG A 519 0.95 -19.69 0.03
N GLN A 520 1.16 -20.27 1.22
CA GLN A 520 1.27 -21.71 1.43
C GLN A 520 2.47 -22.36 0.71
N VAL A 521 3.45 -21.55 0.27
CA VAL A 521 4.74 -22.04 -0.22
C VAL A 521 5.77 -21.94 0.91
N LEU A 522 6.53 -23.01 1.09
CA LEU A 522 7.65 -23.07 2.01
C LEU A 522 8.94 -22.64 1.32
N LEU A 523 9.70 -21.75 1.94
CA LEU A 523 11.01 -21.31 1.47
C LEU A 523 12.11 -22.16 2.11
N PRO A 524 13.11 -22.63 1.33
CA PRO A 524 14.22 -23.39 1.90
C PRO A 524 14.96 -22.55 2.95
N ALA A 525 15.09 -23.09 4.17
CA ALA A 525 15.74 -22.42 5.28
C ALA A 525 17.29 -22.57 5.19
N PRO A 526 18.07 -21.51 5.43
CA PRO A 526 19.52 -21.53 5.27
C PRO A 526 20.28 -22.25 6.40
N ASP A 527 19.67 -22.45 7.57
CA ASP A 527 20.31 -23.07 8.74
C ASP A 527 19.64 -24.42 9.11
N ALA A 528 20.48 -25.47 9.12
CA ALA A 528 20.32 -26.85 9.58
C ALA A 528 18.93 -27.37 9.98
N GLY A 529 18.44 -28.38 9.24
CA GLY A 529 17.33 -29.25 9.64
C GLY A 529 16.07 -29.18 8.76
N ALA A 530 16.09 -28.38 7.67
CA ALA A 530 14.95 -28.34 6.76
C ALA A 530 14.65 -29.76 6.22
N PRO A 531 13.43 -30.29 6.43
CA PRO A 531 13.05 -31.61 5.94
C PRO A 531 13.21 -31.68 4.41
N ASP A 532 13.53 -32.88 3.92
CA ASP A 532 13.77 -33.11 2.49
C ASP A 532 12.57 -32.66 1.65
N ALA A 533 12.84 -31.92 0.57
CA ALA A 533 11.85 -31.46 -0.40
C ALA A 533 10.93 -32.59 -0.88
N GLU A 534 11.50 -33.78 -1.04
CA GLU A 534 10.77 -34.96 -1.51
C GLU A 534 9.80 -35.48 -0.44
N VAL A 535 10.23 -35.52 0.82
CA VAL A 535 9.40 -35.94 1.97
C VAL A 535 8.26 -34.95 2.19
N LEU A 536 8.54 -33.64 2.13
CA LEU A 536 7.51 -32.61 2.21
C LEU A 536 6.52 -32.70 1.04
N GLY A 537 7.01 -33.00 -0.16
CA GLY A 537 6.18 -33.20 -1.35
C GLY A 537 5.16 -34.33 -1.18
N ARG A 538 5.55 -35.45 -0.57
CA ARG A 538 4.64 -36.59 -0.26
C ARG A 538 3.57 -36.24 0.79
N LEU A 539 3.84 -35.25 1.65
CA LEU A 539 2.86 -34.67 2.57
C LEU A 539 2.00 -33.58 1.89
N GLY A 540 2.10 -33.39 0.56
CA GLY A 540 1.34 -32.39 -0.18
C GLY A 540 1.81 -30.94 0.04
N LEU A 541 3.01 -30.74 0.60
CA LEU A 541 3.58 -29.43 0.88
C LEU A 541 4.36 -28.89 -0.33
N LYS A 542 4.19 -27.59 -0.59
CA LYS A 542 4.82 -26.91 -1.73
C LYS A 542 6.06 -26.18 -1.27
N MET A 543 7.24 -26.62 -1.71
CA MET A 543 8.50 -25.95 -1.42
C MET A 543 9.03 -25.20 -2.64
N ALA A 544 9.44 -23.95 -2.47
CA ALA A 544 10.06 -23.15 -3.52
C ALA A 544 11.43 -23.72 -3.92
N HIS A 545 11.78 -23.58 -5.20
CA HIS A 545 13.12 -23.93 -5.69
C HIS A 545 14.19 -23.03 -5.04
N ALA A 546 15.32 -23.59 -4.61
CA ALA A 546 16.37 -22.88 -3.88
C ALA A 546 16.89 -21.65 -4.65
N ASP A 547 17.18 -21.80 -5.94
CA ASP A 547 17.68 -20.71 -6.79
C ASP A 547 16.63 -19.62 -7.12
N ALA A 548 15.37 -19.83 -6.76
CA ALA A 548 14.30 -18.82 -6.86
C ALA A 548 13.86 -18.26 -5.49
N ALA A 549 14.43 -18.76 -4.39
CA ALA A 549 14.09 -18.29 -3.05
C ALA A 549 14.50 -16.83 -2.87
N HIS A 550 13.54 -15.98 -2.49
CA HIS A 550 13.76 -14.54 -2.40
C HIS A 550 12.95 -13.93 -1.24
N PRO A 551 13.49 -12.94 -0.49
CA PRO A 551 12.79 -12.30 0.64
C PRO A 551 11.45 -11.64 0.30
N LEU A 552 11.21 -11.32 -0.98
CA LEU A 552 9.89 -10.83 -1.43
C LEU A 552 8.81 -11.89 -1.22
N LEU A 553 9.09 -13.17 -1.47
CA LEU A 553 8.10 -14.24 -1.33
C LEU A 553 7.62 -14.36 0.12
N GLU A 554 8.53 -14.20 1.08
CA GLU A 554 8.21 -14.19 2.51
C GLU A 554 7.25 -13.04 2.86
N LYS A 555 7.52 -11.82 2.35
CA LYS A 555 6.62 -10.66 2.52
C LYS A 555 5.24 -10.87 1.89
N LEU A 556 5.12 -11.74 0.89
CA LEU A 556 3.87 -12.07 0.21
C LEU A 556 3.13 -13.26 0.86
N GLY A 557 3.68 -13.84 1.93
CA GLY A 557 3.04 -14.90 2.72
C GLY A 557 3.59 -16.31 2.48
N ALA A 558 4.73 -16.45 1.80
CA ALA A 558 5.52 -17.68 1.90
C ALA A 558 6.15 -17.77 3.30
N LEU A 559 6.33 -18.97 3.83
CA LEU A 559 6.91 -19.18 5.16
C LEU A 559 8.26 -19.87 5.04
N PRO A 560 9.25 -19.56 5.89
CA PRO A 560 10.45 -20.38 5.96
C PRO A 560 10.09 -21.81 6.38
N ALA A 561 10.70 -22.81 5.76
CA ALA A 561 10.52 -24.23 6.04
C ALA A 561 11.14 -24.66 7.38
N THR A 562 10.79 -23.98 8.47
CA THR A 562 11.18 -24.36 9.83
C THR A 562 10.36 -25.57 10.30
N PRO A 563 10.90 -26.45 11.17
CA PRO A 563 10.17 -27.62 11.66
C PRO A 563 8.78 -27.30 12.22
N ARG A 564 8.66 -26.22 13.03
CA ARG A 564 7.37 -25.78 13.58
C ARG A 564 6.41 -25.27 12.49
N ALA A 565 6.91 -24.51 11.50
CA ALA A 565 6.05 -24.04 10.41
C ALA A 565 5.51 -25.20 9.56
N VAL A 566 6.32 -26.24 9.33
CA VAL A 566 5.89 -27.47 8.64
C VAL A 566 4.82 -28.21 9.45
N LEU A 567 5.03 -28.42 10.76
CA LEU A 567 4.06 -29.12 11.63
C LEU A 567 2.69 -28.46 11.66
N THR A 568 2.66 -27.13 11.73
CA THR A 568 1.40 -26.36 11.83
C THR A 568 0.65 -26.23 10.50
N THR A 569 1.13 -26.87 9.42
CA THR A 569 0.41 -26.86 8.14
C THR A 569 -0.85 -27.74 8.20
N PRO A 570 -1.95 -27.33 7.54
CA PRO A 570 -3.17 -28.13 7.49
C PRO A 570 -2.96 -29.55 6.95
N GLN A 571 -2.03 -29.72 6.02
CA GLN A 571 -1.71 -31.01 5.42
C GLN A 571 -1.10 -31.98 6.44
N VAL A 572 -0.14 -31.54 7.26
CA VAL A 572 0.46 -32.39 8.30
C VAL A 572 -0.57 -32.73 9.37
N ARG A 573 -1.38 -31.76 9.80
CA ARG A 573 -2.47 -32.01 10.76
C ARG A 573 -3.48 -33.04 10.26
N ALA A 574 -3.86 -32.96 8.98
CA ALA A 574 -4.75 -33.94 8.35
C ALA A 574 -4.10 -35.33 8.24
N ALA A 575 -2.80 -35.40 7.91
CA ALA A 575 -2.07 -36.67 7.85
C ALA A 575 -1.99 -37.35 9.23
N VAL A 576 -1.74 -36.59 10.30
CA VAL A 576 -1.73 -37.12 11.68
C VAL A 576 -3.10 -37.59 12.11
N ALA A 577 -4.16 -36.83 11.85
CA ALA A 577 -5.52 -37.24 12.18
C ALA A 577 -5.95 -38.55 11.48
N ALA A 578 -5.47 -38.78 10.25
CA ALA A 578 -5.74 -40.01 9.49
C ALA A 578 -4.72 -41.13 9.72
N SER A 579 -3.81 -41.00 10.69
CA SER A 579 -2.68 -41.93 10.85
C SER A 579 -3.06 -43.30 11.42
N LEU A 580 -4.21 -43.41 12.08
CA LEU A 580 -4.79 -44.65 12.63
C LEU A 580 -5.60 -45.46 11.60
N ASP A 581 -6.03 -44.84 10.51
CA ASP A 581 -6.85 -45.49 9.49
C ASP A 581 -6.01 -46.46 8.63
N ASP A 582 -6.27 -47.78 8.76
CA ASP A 582 -5.57 -48.86 8.02
C ASP A 582 -5.84 -48.83 6.50
N ASP A 583 -6.94 -48.18 6.09
CA ASP A 583 -7.16 -47.75 4.70
C ASP A 583 -6.47 -46.39 4.51
N GLY A 584 -5.13 -46.39 4.54
CA GLY A 584 -4.27 -45.21 4.41
C GLY A 584 -4.92 -44.19 3.49
N GLY A 585 -5.37 -43.08 4.08
CA GLY A 585 -6.43 -42.23 3.55
C GLY A 585 -6.36 -42.14 2.03
N ALA A 586 -7.37 -42.69 1.35
CA ALA A 586 -7.54 -42.60 -0.10
C ALA A 586 -7.84 -41.15 -0.55
N MET A 587 -7.03 -40.20 -0.11
CA MET A 587 -6.88 -38.88 -0.67
C MET A 587 -5.95 -38.95 -1.88
N TRP A 588 -6.47 -39.49 -2.98
CA TRP A 588 -6.13 -39.11 -4.37
C TRP A 588 -4.68 -39.22 -4.90
N GLU A 589 -3.67 -39.67 -4.17
CA GLU A 589 -2.30 -39.86 -4.70
C GLU A 589 -1.63 -41.16 -4.16
N GLU A 590 -1.06 -41.98 -5.06
CA GLU A 590 -0.42 -43.29 -4.78
C GLU A 590 0.88 -43.23 -3.93
N ASP A 591 1.31 -42.03 -3.48
CA ASP A 591 2.64 -41.75 -2.91
C ASP A 591 2.64 -41.23 -1.45
N ALA A 592 1.52 -41.36 -0.70
CA ALA A 592 1.45 -40.92 0.70
C ALA A 592 2.31 -41.80 1.65
N PRO A 593 2.97 -41.24 2.68
CA PRO A 593 3.79 -42.01 3.63
C PRO A 593 2.92 -42.93 4.49
N GLY A 594 3.44 -44.13 4.82
CA GLY A 594 2.80 -45.04 5.77
C GLY A 594 2.89 -44.54 7.23
N ALA A 595 2.12 -45.15 8.14
CA ALA A 595 2.04 -44.73 9.56
C ALA A 595 3.41 -44.61 10.24
N ASP A 596 4.31 -45.60 10.08
CA ASP A 596 5.66 -45.56 10.65
C ASP A 596 6.52 -44.42 10.09
N GLU A 597 6.45 -44.16 8.78
CA GLU A 597 7.22 -43.10 8.10
C GLU A 597 6.69 -41.71 8.50
N LEU A 598 5.37 -41.58 8.65
CA LEU A 598 4.72 -40.39 9.17
C LEU A 598 5.11 -40.13 10.64
N ALA A 599 5.06 -41.16 11.49
CA ALA A 599 5.46 -41.06 12.89
C ALA A 599 6.92 -40.62 13.04
N ASP A 600 7.85 -41.23 12.29
CA ASP A 600 9.25 -40.82 12.29
C ASP A 600 9.44 -39.37 11.81
N THR A 601 8.69 -38.95 10.79
CA THR A 601 8.76 -37.59 10.25
C THR A 601 8.22 -36.56 11.24
N VAL A 602 7.06 -36.83 11.86
CA VAL A 602 6.45 -35.95 12.86
C VAL A 602 7.33 -35.87 14.11
N LEU A 603 7.82 -36.99 14.64
CA LEU A 603 8.72 -37.00 15.79
C LEU A 603 10.04 -36.28 15.51
N ALA A 604 10.58 -36.37 14.29
CA ALA A 604 11.74 -35.57 13.87
C ALA A 604 11.43 -34.07 13.91
N LEU A 605 10.30 -33.66 13.32
CA LEU A 605 9.88 -32.27 13.29
C LEU A 605 9.60 -31.73 14.70
N VAL A 606 8.98 -32.52 15.58
CA VAL A 606 8.67 -32.18 16.97
C VAL A 606 9.94 -31.97 17.79
N ARG A 607 10.91 -32.88 17.64
CA ARG A 607 12.25 -32.75 18.24
C ARG A 607 12.96 -31.49 17.73
N ASP A 608 12.98 -31.29 16.43
CA ASP A 608 13.73 -30.18 15.80
C ASP A 608 13.03 -28.82 16.01
N ALA A 609 11.71 -28.83 16.26
CA ALA A 609 10.94 -27.68 16.71
C ALA A 609 11.07 -27.42 18.22
N ASN A 610 11.62 -28.37 18.99
CA ASN A 610 11.73 -28.35 20.45
C ASN A 610 10.36 -28.04 21.12
N LEU A 611 9.31 -28.77 20.72
CA LEU A 611 7.98 -28.60 21.31
C LEU A 611 7.92 -29.16 22.73
N GLU A 612 7.27 -28.45 23.65
CA GLU A 612 6.98 -28.99 24.99
C GLU A 612 5.62 -29.71 24.99
N PRO A 613 5.36 -30.63 25.94
CA PRO A 613 4.03 -31.23 26.13
C PRO A 613 2.94 -30.16 26.25
N GLY A 614 1.88 -30.29 25.42
CA GLY A 614 0.76 -29.35 25.36
C GLY A 614 0.93 -28.18 24.40
N ASP A 615 2.09 -28.01 23.74
CA ASP A 615 2.28 -26.97 22.71
C ASP A 615 1.35 -27.15 21.50
N GLU A 616 1.17 -28.40 21.05
CA GLU A 616 0.34 -28.78 19.90
C GLU A 616 -0.51 -30.02 20.26
N PRO A 617 -1.59 -29.86 21.06
CA PRO A 617 -2.31 -30.99 21.66
C PRO A 617 -2.93 -31.98 20.66
N TRP A 618 -3.19 -31.55 19.42
CA TRP A 618 -3.72 -32.39 18.34
C TRP A 618 -2.74 -33.49 17.89
N LEU A 619 -1.46 -33.39 18.25
CA LEU A 619 -0.48 -34.45 17.99
C LEU A 619 -0.79 -35.75 18.74
N GLY A 620 -1.66 -35.71 19.76
CA GLY A 620 -2.16 -36.89 20.48
C GLY A 620 -2.83 -37.94 19.58
N ALA A 621 -3.31 -37.53 18.40
CA ALA A 621 -3.90 -38.43 17.40
C ALA A 621 -2.87 -39.25 16.61
N LEU A 622 -1.57 -38.95 16.73
CA LEU A 622 -0.52 -39.65 15.99
C LEU A 622 -0.50 -41.14 16.36
N ALA A 623 -0.72 -42.01 15.39
CA ALA A 623 -0.62 -43.45 15.54
C ALA A 623 0.82 -43.85 15.87
N LEU A 624 1.03 -44.46 17.03
CA LEU A 624 2.30 -45.02 17.47
C LEU A 624 2.10 -46.49 17.87
N PRO A 625 3.10 -47.36 17.67
CA PRO A 625 3.04 -48.73 18.17
C PRO A 625 3.06 -48.77 19.69
N ASP A 626 2.16 -49.57 20.27
CA ASP A 626 2.14 -49.93 21.68
C ASP A 626 3.14 -51.07 22.02
N GLU A 627 3.12 -51.54 23.27
CA GLU A 627 4.00 -52.62 23.75
C GLU A 627 3.78 -53.99 23.09
N ASP A 628 2.64 -54.20 22.43
CA ASP A 628 2.32 -55.39 21.64
C ASP A 628 2.54 -55.19 20.12
N GLY A 629 2.84 -53.95 19.70
CA GLY A 629 3.08 -53.55 18.32
C GLY A 629 1.81 -53.19 17.55
N GLU A 630 0.68 -53.01 18.22
CA GLU A 630 -0.57 -52.50 17.65
C GLU A 630 -0.54 -50.97 17.59
N LEU A 631 -1.13 -50.37 16.55
CA LEU A 631 -1.17 -48.90 16.42
C LEU A 631 -2.24 -48.33 17.34
N ALA A 632 -1.83 -47.41 18.22
CA ALA A 632 -2.70 -46.67 19.12
C ALA A 632 -2.39 -45.16 19.05
N PRO A 633 -3.35 -44.28 19.37
CA PRO A 633 -3.09 -42.85 19.45
C PRO A 633 -2.03 -42.55 20.52
N ALA A 634 -1.09 -41.66 20.20
CA ALA A 634 -0.05 -41.22 21.14
C ALA A 634 -0.62 -40.74 22.48
N GLY A 635 -1.77 -40.04 22.46
CA GLY A 635 -2.47 -39.53 23.64
C GLY A 635 -3.05 -40.59 24.58
N GLU A 636 -3.04 -41.86 24.18
CA GLU A 636 -3.56 -43.00 24.97
C GLU A 636 -2.45 -43.94 25.44
N LEU A 637 -1.21 -43.67 25.06
CA LEU A 637 -0.05 -44.46 25.45
C LEU A 637 0.65 -43.86 26.67
N VAL A 638 1.10 -44.72 27.58
CA VAL A 638 1.91 -44.32 28.72
C VAL A 638 3.39 -44.45 28.39
N LEU A 639 4.20 -43.46 28.80
CA LEU A 639 5.65 -43.52 28.65
C LEU A 639 6.24 -44.44 29.73
N PRO A 640 6.91 -45.56 29.38
CA PRO A 640 7.51 -46.46 30.36
C PRO A 640 8.46 -45.76 31.34
N GLY A 641 8.27 -46.01 32.64
CA GLY A 641 9.16 -45.52 33.70
C GLY A 641 9.00 -44.02 34.05
N SER A 642 8.05 -43.33 33.44
CA SER A 642 7.65 -41.95 33.74
C SER A 642 7.04 -41.81 35.14
N PRO A 643 6.93 -40.58 35.70
CA PRO A 643 6.21 -40.34 36.94
C PRO A 643 4.76 -40.85 36.93
N PHE A 644 4.01 -40.61 35.86
CA PHE A 644 2.62 -41.09 35.72
C PHE A 644 2.53 -42.61 35.74
N ALA A 645 3.42 -43.29 35.00
CA ALA A 645 3.47 -44.76 34.97
C ALA A 645 3.73 -45.42 36.33
N ARG A 646 4.23 -44.68 37.34
CA ARG A 646 4.51 -45.21 38.69
C ARG A 646 3.34 -45.09 39.65
N VAL A 647 2.37 -44.24 39.34
CA VAL A 647 1.23 -43.93 40.23
C VAL A 647 -0.07 -44.57 39.77
N ILE A 648 -0.22 -44.91 38.49
CA ILE A 648 -1.39 -45.64 37.99
C ILE A 648 -1.29 -47.14 38.28
N ARG A 649 -2.44 -47.83 38.30
CA ARG A 649 -2.51 -49.29 38.42
C ARG A 649 -1.92 -49.95 37.17
N ASP A 650 -1.15 -51.03 37.36
CA ASP A 650 -0.53 -51.78 36.27
C ASP A 650 -1.59 -52.33 35.30
N GLY A 651 -1.44 -52.05 34.00
CA GLY A 651 -2.27 -52.60 32.91
C GLY A 651 -3.57 -51.84 32.61
N GLU A 652 -3.79 -50.66 33.18
CA GLU A 652 -4.94 -49.80 32.84
C GLU A 652 -4.77 -49.08 31.49
N LEU A 653 -3.53 -48.74 31.13
CA LEU A 653 -3.18 -48.11 29.85
C LEU A 653 -1.99 -48.85 29.21
N ALA A 654 -2.00 -48.95 27.88
CA ALA A 654 -0.90 -49.56 27.13
C ALA A 654 0.33 -48.65 27.16
N ALA A 655 1.53 -49.25 27.25
CA ALA A 655 2.77 -48.51 27.16
C ALA A 655 3.19 -48.32 25.70
N VAL A 656 3.85 -47.21 25.37
CA VAL A 656 4.46 -47.05 24.02
C VAL A 656 5.59 -48.07 23.83
N ASP A 657 5.76 -48.56 22.59
CA ASP A 657 6.82 -49.51 22.23
C ASP A 657 8.21 -49.10 22.78
N ALA A 658 8.90 -50.08 23.36
CA ALA A 658 10.17 -49.85 24.05
C ALA A 658 11.31 -49.48 23.09
N GLU A 659 11.30 -49.97 21.84
CA GLU A 659 12.30 -49.60 20.84
C GLU A 659 12.10 -48.16 20.36
N LEU A 660 10.86 -47.75 20.14
CA LEU A 660 10.46 -46.38 19.80
C LEU A 660 10.83 -45.41 20.93
N ALA A 661 10.52 -45.75 22.18
CA ALA A 661 10.87 -44.97 23.36
C ALA A 661 12.39 -44.80 23.50
N ALA A 662 13.17 -45.85 23.21
CA ALA A 662 14.63 -45.77 23.22
C ALA A 662 15.21 -44.92 22.07
N LYS A 663 14.56 -44.94 20.90
CA LYS A 663 14.98 -44.18 19.71
C LYS A 663 14.75 -42.67 19.88
N TRP A 664 13.56 -42.27 20.31
CA TRP A 664 13.13 -40.87 20.33
C TRP A 664 13.32 -40.19 21.69
N GLY A 665 13.34 -40.96 22.77
CA GLY A 665 13.40 -40.43 24.13
C GLY A 665 12.09 -39.77 24.57
N ALA A 666 12.07 -39.31 25.82
CA ALA A 666 10.85 -38.84 26.47
C ALA A 666 10.25 -37.56 25.86
N GLN A 667 11.08 -36.60 25.46
CA GLN A 667 10.59 -35.26 25.09
C GLN A 667 9.72 -35.26 23.81
N PRO A 668 10.14 -35.83 22.66
CA PRO A 668 9.30 -35.82 21.46
C PRO A 668 8.02 -36.63 21.63
N LEU A 669 8.09 -37.76 22.36
CA LEU A 669 6.93 -38.61 22.63
C LEU A 669 5.92 -37.90 23.53
N ALA A 670 6.37 -37.29 24.62
CA ALA A 670 5.50 -36.51 25.51
C ALA A 670 4.92 -35.27 24.83
N ALA A 671 5.68 -34.62 23.93
CA ALA A 671 5.19 -33.52 23.11
C ALA A 671 4.11 -33.95 22.11
N CYS A 672 4.15 -35.19 21.62
CA CYS A 672 3.08 -35.80 20.83
C CYS A 672 1.90 -36.31 21.67
N GLY A 673 1.92 -36.18 23.00
CA GLY A 673 0.81 -36.58 23.87
C GLY A 673 1.01 -37.90 24.63
N VAL A 674 2.12 -38.63 24.43
CA VAL A 674 2.40 -39.84 25.24
C VAL A 674 2.52 -39.46 26.72
N LEU A 675 1.75 -40.14 27.56
CA LEU A 675 1.53 -39.78 28.96
C LEU A 675 2.78 -40.05 29.81
N ALA A 676 3.55 -39.00 30.06
CA ALA A 676 4.68 -38.99 30.99
C ALA A 676 4.31 -38.40 32.36
N ASP A 677 3.28 -37.56 32.42
CA ASP A 677 2.66 -36.99 33.60
C ASP A 677 1.12 -37.05 33.41
N PHE A 678 0.33 -36.63 34.39
CA PHE A 678 -1.11 -36.46 34.22
C PHE A 678 -1.42 -35.51 33.04
N ALA A 679 -2.47 -35.83 32.28
CA ALA A 679 -2.95 -34.98 31.20
C ALA A 679 -4.01 -33.98 31.69
N LEU A 680 -4.00 -32.79 31.10
CA LEU A 680 -5.00 -31.77 31.33
C LEU A 680 -6.02 -31.75 30.20
N VAL A 681 -7.30 -31.84 30.55
CA VAL A 681 -8.41 -31.43 29.70
C VAL A 681 -8.56 -29.92 29.79
N ARG A 682 -8.57 -29.24 28.65
CA ARG A 682 -8.76 -27.79 28.52
C ARG A 682 -9.86 -27.50 27.53
N ALA A 683 -11.06 -27.29 28.03
CA ALA A 683 -12.23 -27.02 27.22
C ALA A 683 -12.74 -25.58 27.45
N THR A 684 -13.14 -24.90 26.39
CA THR A 684 -13.73 -23.55 26.48
C THR A 684 -15.22 -23.60 26.15
N ASP A 685 -15.99 -22.71 26.77
CA ASP A 685 -17.43 -22.60 26.55
C ASP A 685 -18.18 -23.94 26.75
N VAL A 686 -17.86 -24.65 27.84
CA VAL A 686 -18.47 -25.93 28.19
C VAL A 686 -19.87 -25.72 28.74
N VAL A 687 -20.87 -26.25 28.05
CA VAL A 687 -22.25 -26.24 28.53
C VAL A 687 -22.37 -27.19 29.71
N LEU A 688 -22.84 -26.69 30.86
CA LEU A 688 -23.05 -27.49 32.06
C LEU A 688 -24.42 -28.19 31.97
N ASP A 689 -24.48 -29.22 31.13
CA ASP A 689 -25.61 -30.13 30.99
C ASP A 689 -25.11 -31.56 31.26
N PRO A 690 -25.50 -32.20 32.38
CA PRO A 690 -25.06 -33.55 32.73
C PRO A 690 -25.31 -34.59 31.62
N ASP A 691 -26.39 -34.43 30.83
CA ASP A 691 -26.74 -35.36 29.74
C ASP A 691 -25.84 -35.18 28.49
N GLU A 692 -25.12 -34.05 28.36
CA GLU A 692 -24.23 -33.75 27.22
C GLU A 692 -22.73 -33.94 27.55
N LEU A 693 -22.38 -34.18 28.82
CA LEU A 693 -21.00 -34.36 29.27
C LEU A 693 -20.55 -35.83 29.22
N GLU A 694 -20.77 -36.48 28.08
CA GLU A 694 -20.24 -37.82 27.77
C GLU A 694 -18.99 -37.71 26.87
N PRO A 695 -18.03 -38.67 26.95
CA PRO A 695 -16.90 -38.71 26.02
C PRO A 695 -17.35 -38.67 24.56
N ARG A 696 -16.65 -37.89 23.72
CA ARG A 696 -16.95 -37.81 22.29
C ARG A 696 -16.61 -39.12 21.57
N ASP A 697 -17.36 -39.39 20.50
CA ASP A 697 -17.10 -40.50 19.58
C ASP A 697 -15.94 -40.13 18.63
N SER A 698 -14.72 -40.10 19.17
CA SER A 698 -13.46 -39.85 18.45
C SER A 698 -12.49 -41.02 18.59
N ASP A 699 -11.60 -41.20 17.61
CA ASP A 699 -10.61 -42.29 17.59
C ASP A 699 -9.48 -42.11 18.61
N PHE A 700 -9.43 -40.97 19.29
CA PHE A 700 -8.49 -40.69 20.36
C PHE A 700 -9.10 -39.74 21.40
N ALA A 701 -8.55 -39.75 22.60
CA ALA A 701 -8.86 -38.79 23.66
C ALA A 701 -8.50 -37.34 23.29
N GLU A 702 -9.50 -36.56 22.87
CA GLU A 702 -9.31 -35.15 22.52
C GLU A 702 -8.98 -34.29 23.77
N PRO A 703 -7.98 -33.39 23.68
CA PRO A 703 -7.50 -32.61 24.82
C PRO A 703 -8.50 -31.55 25.34
N ASP A 704 -9.56 -31.26 24.58
CA ASP A 704 -10.65 -30.34 24.95
C ASP A 704 -11.99 -31.05 25.18
N ASP A 705 -11.96 -32.37 25.34
CA ASP A 705 -13.14 -33.15 25.66
C ASP A 705 -13.34 -33.30 27.18
N ALA A 706 -14.31 -32.53 27.71
CA ALA A 706 -14.71 -32.59 29.11
C ALA A 706 -15.31 -33.95 29.51
N GLY A 707 -15.87 -34.69 28.55
CA GLY A 707 -16.47 -36.01 28.79
C GLY A 707 -15.46 -37.07 29.25
N LEU A 708 -14.16 -36.88 28.98
CA LEU A 708 -13.08 -37.76 29.43
C LEU A 708 -12.86 -37.75 30.96
N LEU A 709 -13.48 -36.82 31.68
CA LEU A 709 -13.33 -36.64 33.12
C LEU A 709 -14.30 -37.59 33.87
N ASP A 710 -13.77 -38.38 34.79
CA ASP A 710 -14.56 -39.32 35.61
C ASP A 710 -15.65 -38.61 36.43
N ALA A 711 -16.90 -39.06 36.36
CA ALA A 711 -18.04 -38.48 37.08
C ALA A 711 -18.23 -36.96 36.87
N VAL A 712 -17.90 -36.44 35.67
CA VAL A 712 -18.07 -35.02 35.32
C VAL A 712 -19.54 -34.59 35.25
N ASP A 713 -20.43 -35.51 34.93
CA ASP A 713 -21.89 -35.37 35.01
C ASP A 713 -22.31 -35.03 36.45
N VAL A 714 -21.80 -35.76 37.44
CA VAL A 714 -22.08 -35.52 38.87
C VAL A 714 -21.52 -34.18 39.33
N TRP A 715 -20.32 -33.79 38.86
CA TRP A 715 -19.77 -32.46 39.13
C TRP A 715 -20.66 -31.34 38.57
N SER A 716 -21.21 -31.55 37.36
CA SER A 716 -22.15 -30.63 36.74
C SER A 716 -23.45 -30.51 37.54
N GLU A 717 -24.03 -31.63 37.97
CA GLU A 717 -25.21 -31.66 38.86
C GLU A 717 -24.96 -30.88 40.17
N ASP A 718 -23.83 -31.14 40.85
CA ASP A 718 -23.42 -30.45 42.08
C ASP A 718 -23.30 -28.93 41.90
N ILE A 719 -22.93 -28.46 40.70
CA ILE A 719 -22.90 -27.04 40.37
C ILE A 719 -24.30 -26.50 40.13
N LEU A 720 -25.12 -27.22 39.36
CA LEU A 720 -26.49 -26.81 39.02
C LEU A 720 -27.37 -26.67 40.26
N ASP A 721 -27.21 -27.54 41.26
CA ASP A 721 -27.92 -27.48 42.55
C ASP A 721 -27.70 -26.17 43.33
N ARG A 722 -26.64 -25.42 43.00
CA ARG A 722 -26.34 -24.11 43.63
C ARG A 722 -27.10 -22.96 42.97
N PHE A 723 -27.71 -23.17 41.81
CA PHE A 723 -28.37 -22.14 41.02
C PHE A 723 -29.88 -22.40 40.93
N PRO A 724 -30.70 -21.34 40.75
CA PRO A 724 -32.12 -21.52 40.51
C PRO A 724 -32.38 -22.28 39.21
N ASP A 725 -33.43 -23.11 39.19
CA ASP A 725 -33.89 -23.80 37.98
C ASP A 725 -34.04 -22.82 36.80
N SER A 726 -33.35 -23.11 35.70
CA SER A 726 -33.33 -22.29 34.48
C SER A 726 -33.60 -23.14 33.23
N PRO A 727 -34.32 -22.62 32.23
CA PRO A 727 -34.56 -23.32 30.97
C PRO A 727 -33.33 -23.40 30.04
N VAL A 728 -32.26 -22.67 30.36
CA VAL A 728 -30.98 -22.70 29.62
C VAL A 728 -29.87 -23.08 30.62
N PRO A 729 -29.04 -24.10 30.33
CA PRO A 729 -27.94 -24.48 31.19
C PRO A 729 -26.86 -23.39 31.24
N PRO A 730 -26.19 -23.17 32.39
CA PRO A 730 -25.03 -22.31 32.50
C PRO A 730 -23.83 -22.82 31.67
N VAL A 731 -22.86 -21.94 31.41
CA VAL A 731 -21.66 -22.27 30.61
C VAL A 731 -20.39 -22.02 31.42
N ALA A 732 -19.53 -23.01 31.59
CA ALA A 732 -18.18 -22.81 32.09
C ALA A 732 -17.30 -22.22 30.98
N THR A 733 -16.82 -20.99 31.17
CA THR A 733 -16.08 -20.26 30.11
C THR A 733 -14.76 -20.94 29.76
N GLU A 734 -14.10 -21.52 30.77
CA GLU A 734 -12.89 -22.30 30.64
C GLU A 734 -12.88 -23.36 31.73
N LEU A 735 -12.78 -24.62 31.33
CA LEU A 735 -12.61 -25.79 32.18
C LEU A 735 -11.18 -26.29 32.01
N VAL A 736 -10.41 -26.27 33.09
CA VAL A 736 -9.08 -26.92 33.16
C VAL A 736 -9.15 -27.98 34.23
N ALA A 737 -8.98 -29.24 33.83
CA ALA A 737 -9.17 -30.40 34.71
C ALA A 737 -8.13 -31.47 34.42
N VAL A 738 -7.71 -32.18 35.46
CA VAL A 738 -6.88 -33.39 35.34
C VAL A 738 -7.78 -34.59 35.07
N ARG A 739 -7.49 -35.34 34.01
CA ARG A 739 -8.15 -36.63 33.71
C ARG A 739 -7.41 -37.81 34.33
N ASP A 740 -8.00 -39.01 34.24
CA ASP A 740 -7.41 -40.29 34.64
C ASP A 740 -7.04 -40.38 36.14
N LEU A 741 -7.73 -39.63 37.01
CA LEU A 741 -7.51 -39.66 38.46
C LEU A 741 -7.95 -41.00 39.10
N ASP A 742 -8.91 -41.68 38.48
CA ASP A 742 -9.47 -42.97 38.86
C ASP A 742 -8.54 -44.15 38.56
N LEU A 743 -7.51 -43.94 37.72
CA LEU A 743 -6.48 -44.92 37.38
C LEU A 743 -5.38 -45.01 38.46
N VAL A 744 -5.31 -44.05 39.39
CA VAL A 744 -4.29 -44.02 40.45
C VAL A 744 -4.42 -45.22 41.38
N ASP A 745 -3.30 -45.86 41.69
CA ASP A 745 -3.22 -46.93 42.69
C ASP A 745 -3.42 -46.34 44.10
N ASP A 746 -4.29 -46.97 44.90
CA ASP A 746 -4.66 -46.52 46.24
C ASP A 746 -3.44 -46.29 47.16
N ASP A 747 -2.38 -47.08 47.00
CA ASP A 747 -1.15 -46.97 47.80
C ASP A 747 -0.20 -45.84 47.31
N ARG A 748 -0.52 -45.20 46.17
CA ARG A 748 0.32 -44.19 45.49
C ARG A 748 -0.23 -42.77 45.53
N TRP A 749 -1.37 -42.53 46.17
CA TRP A 749 -1.93 -41.19 46.35
C TRP A 749 -0.95 -40.13 46.90
N PRO A 750 -0.05 -40.45 47.86
CA PRO A 750 0.96 -39.47 48.29
C PRO A 750 1.89 -39.00 47.16
N GLU A 751 2.28 -39.89 46.25
CA GLU A 751 3.11 -39.57 45.08
C GLU A 751 2.28 -38.83 44.02
N ALA A 752 1.05 -39.28 43.74
CA ALA A 752 0.16 -38.65 42.78
C ALA A 752 -0.17 -37.20 43.18
N LEU A 753 -0.49 -36.96 44.46
CA LEU A 753 -0.78 -35.62 44.93
C LEU A 753 0.44 -34.69 44.90
N ALA A 754 1.66 -35.23 45.06
CA ALA A 754 2.89 -34.46 44.90
C ALA A 754 3.09 -33.98 43.45
N LEU A 755 2.69 -34.80 42.46
CA LEU A 755 2.66 -34.41 41.04
C LEU A 755 1.58 -33.33 40.79
N LEU A 756 0.35 -33.57 41.28
CA LEU A 756 -0.76 -32.63 41.15
C LEU A 756 -0.49 -31.27 41.79
N ALA A 757 0.38 -31.20 42.80
CA ALA A 757 0.78 -29.95 43.45
C ALA A 757 1.80 -29.13 42.63
N GLN A 758 2.33 -29.64 41.51
CA GLN A 758 3.23 -28.89 40.63
C GLN A 758 2.48 -28.24 39.46
N PRO A 759 2.86 -27.02 39.02
CA PRO A 759 2.36 -26.46 37.77
C PRO A 759 2.75 -27.34 36.57
N PRO A 760 1.88 -27.46 35.53
CA PRO A 760 0.59 -26.77 35.38
C PRO A 760 -0.60 -27.48 36.07
N LEU A 761 -0.44 -28.72 36.56
CA LEU A 761 -1.51 -29.51 37.17
C LEU A 761 -2.14 -28.80 38.38
N ARG A 762 -1.30 -28.15 39.18
CA ARG A 762 -1.70 -27.34 40.33
C ARG A 762 -2.83 -26.36 40.00
N ASP A 763 -2.79 -25.75 38.82
CA ASP A 763 -3.76 -24.74 38.42
C ASP A 763 -5.17 -25.34 38.26
N ALA A 764 -5.28 -26.58 37.77
CA ALA A 764 -6.56 -27.31 37.69
C ALA A 764 -7.17 -27.60 39.08
N LEU A 765 -6.37 -27.60 40.14
CA LEU A 765 -6.86 -27.76 41.51
C LEU A 765 -7.25 -26.43 42.16
N VAL A 766 -6.45 -25.38 41.99
CA VAL A 766 -6.60 -24.17 42.82
C VAL A 766 -7.34 -23.03 42.11
N GLN A 767 -7.33 -22.99 40.78
CA GLN A 767 -7.98 -21.92 40.04
C GLN A 767 -9.47 -22.20 39.92
N PRO A 768 -10.34 -21.30 40.39
CA PRO A 768 -11.75 -21.55 40.36
C PRO A 768 -12.33 -21.35 38.96
N VAL A 769 -13.40 -22.09 38.65
CA VAL A 769 -14.05 -22.07 37.34
C VAL A 769 -15.08 -20.96 37.30
N ARG A 770 -15.09 -20.19 36.21
CA ARG A 770 -16.08 -19.14 35.99
C ARG A 770 -17.23 -19.69 35.17
N VAL A 771 -18.43 -19.58 35.73
CA VAL A 771 -19.69 -20.03 35.12
C VAL A 771 -20.51 -18.81 34.72
N LEU A 772 -20.85 -18.71 33.44
CA LEU A 772 -21.75 -17.71 32.88
C LEU A 772 -23.20 -18.19 33.04
N LEU A 773 -24.01 -17.39 33.73
CA LEU A 773 -25.42 -17.66 33.93
C LEU A 773 -26.27 -17.13 32.76
N PRO A 774 -27.49 -17.67 32.55
CA PRO A 774 -28.38 -17.26 31.44
C PRO A 774 -28.81 -15.79 31.46
N ASP A 775 -28.72 -15.11 32.60
CA ASP A 775 -29.02 -13.68 32.75
C ASP A 775 -27.83 -12.77 32.39
N GLY A 776 -26.70 -13.35 31.98
CA GLY A 776 -25.46 -12.66 31.62
C GLY A 776 -24.57 -12.31 32.81
N THR A 777 -24.94 -12.69 34.04
CA THR A 777 -24.06 -12.60 35.20
C THR A 777 -23.09 -13.78 35.24
N HIS A 778 -22.06 -13.71 36.07
CA HIS A 778 -21.10 -14.79 36.24
C HIS A 778 -20.93 -15.13 37.70
N GLU A 779 -20.78 -16.42 37.96
CA GLU A 779 -20.51 -16.98 39.27
C GLU A 779 -19.21 -17.79 39.22
N VAL A 780 -18.63 -17.99 40.39
CA VAL A 780 -17.36 -18.72 40.54
C VAL A 780 -17.62 -20.02 41.30
N VAL A 781 -17.20 -21.13 40.71
CA VAL A 781 -17.41 -22.47 41.24
C VAL A 781 -16.10 -23.20 41.44
N ARG A 782 -16.16 -24.30 42.20
CA ARG A 782 -15.00 -25.14 42.48
C ARG A 782 -14.56 -25.84 41.19
N PRO A 783 -13.25 -25.92 40.90
CA PRO A 783 -12.79 -26.68 39.74
C PRO A 783 -13.02 -28.18 39.94
N TYR A 784 -13.25 -28.89 38.84
CA TYR A 784 -13.55 -30.32 38.82
C TYR A 784 -12.52 -31.14 39.61
N THR A 785 -11.21 -30.93 39.37
CA THR A 785 -10.16 -31.73 40.03
C THR A 785 -10.16 -31.57 41.54
N ALA A 786 -10.44 -30.37 42.06
CA ALA A 786 -10.59 -30.17 43.50
C ALA A 786 -11.88 -30.79 44.05
N TRP A 787 -12.98 -30.76 43.30
CA TRP A 787 -14.22 -31.43 43.67
C TRP A 787 -14.03 -32.95 43.77
N TRP A 788 -13.40 -33.55 42.75
CA TRP A 788 -13.17 -35.00 42.69
C TRP A 788 -12.30 -35.45 43.86
N LEU A 789 -11.16 -34.80 44.10
CA LEU A 789 -10.22 -35.17 45.17
C LEU A 789 -10.82 -34.99 46.59
N ARG A 790 -11.74 -34.04 46.77
CA ARG A 790 -12.48 -33.87 48.05
C ARG A 790 -13.39 -35.05 48.37
N GLY A 791 -14.00 -35.64 47.34
CA GLY A 791 -14.97 -36.73 47.45
C GLY A 791 -14.34 -38.13 47.62
N HIS A 792 -13.05 -38.26 47.29
CA HIS A 792 -12.34 -39.54 47.21
C HIS A 792 -11.36 -39.76 48.39
N PRO A 793 -11.07 -41.02 48.78
CA PRO A 793 -10.23 -41.34 49.93
C PRO A 793 -8.73 -41.16 49.68
N VAL A 794 -8.32 -39.98 49.22
CA VAL A 794 -6.95 -39.70 48.72
C VAL A 794 -5.95 -39.28 49.80
N LEU A 795 -6.40 -38.99 51.03
CA LEU A 795 -5.52 -38.56 52.13
C LEU A 795 -5.62 -39.54 53.30
N ASP A 796 -4.58 -40.35 53.51
CA ASP A 796 -4.54 -41.45 54.49
C ASP A 796 -5.75 -42.42 54.37
N GLY A 797 -6.22 -42.69 53.15
CA GLY A 797 -7.41 -43.52 52.90
C GLY A 797 -8.73 -42.88 53.36
N ARG A 798 -8.73 -41.57 53.61
CA ARG A 798 -9.90 -40.78 54.03
C ARG A 798 -10.18 -39.66 53.03
N ARG A 799 -11.43 -39.22 53.01
CA ARG A 799 -11.87 -38.04 52.23
C ARG A 799 -11.25 -36.79 52.85
N PRO A 800 -10.48 -35.97 52.10
CA PRO A 800 -9.79 -34.81 52.65
C PRO A 800 -10.73 -33.72 53.19
N ALA A 801 -11.93 -33.59 52.60
CA ALA A 801 -12.89 -32.57 52.97
C ALA A 801 -13.32 -32.69 54.44
N GLY A 802 -13.12 -31.61 55.20
CA GLY A 802 -13.51 -31.54 56.62
C GLY A 802 -12.49 -32.15 57.60
N LEU A 803 -11.28 -32.48 57.14
CA LEU A 803 -10.13 -32.82 57.99
C LEU A 803 -9.36 -31.56 58.38
N LEU A 804 -8.69 -31.56 59.53
CA LEU A 804 -7.77 -30.49 59.97
C LEU A 804 -6.33 -30.89 59.61
N ALA A 805 -5.58 -29.97 59.00
CA ALA A 805 -4.16 -30.19 58.76
C ALA A 805 -3.42 -30.36 60.10
N ALA A 806 -2.62 -31.43 60.23
CA ALA A 806 -1.79 -31.64 61.42
C ALA A 806 -0.92 -30.40 61.71
N GLY A 807 -1.02 -29.87 62.94
CA GLY A 807 -0.33 -28.63 63.33
C GLY A 807 -1.01 -27.32 62.90
N GLY A 808 -2.22 -27.38 62.33
CA GLY A 808 -3.04 -26.23 61.97
C GLY A 808 -3.54 -25.40 63.16
N ASP A 809 -4.44 -24.45 62.87
CA ASP A 809 -4.92 -23.44 63.79
C ASP A 809 -5.44 -24.03 65.13
N PRO A 810 -4.84 -23.65 66.28
CA PRO A 810 -5.27 -24.13 67.59
C PRO A 810 -6.75 -23.91 67.91
N LEU A 811 -7.42 -22.94 67.28
CA LEU A 811 -8.83 -22.67 67.50
C LEU A 811 -9.75 -23.78 66.96
N LEU A 812 -9.31 -24.53 65.95
CA LEU A 812 -10.10 -25.61 65.32
C LEU A 812 -9.87 -26.98 65.96
N ARG A 813 -8.88 -27.12 66.83
CA ARG A 813 -8.57 -28.41 67.48
C ARG A 813 -9.71 -28.87 68.38
N GLY A 814 -10.07 -30.15 68.24
CA GLY A 814 -11.20 -30.76 68.94
C GLY A 814 -12.53 -30.67 68.17
N LEU A 815 -12.68 -29.70 67.26
CA LEU A 815 -13.85 -29.56 66.39
C LEU A 815 -13.73 -30.39 65.09
N TYR A 816 -12.50 -30.72 64.70
CA TYR A 816 -12.15 -31.42 63.47
C TYR A 816 -11.15 -32.54 63.75
N ASP A 817 -11.20 -33.60 62.94
CA ASP A 817 -10.26 -34.72 63.03
C ASP A 817 -8.98 -34.38 62.25
N GLU A 818 -7.81 -34.63 62.85
CA GLU A 818 -6.52 -34.31 62.22
C GLU A 818 -6.14 -35.34 61.13
N ALA A 819 -5.49 -34.85 60.08
CA ALA A 819 -4.91 -35.65 59.01
C ALA A 819 -3.44 -35.31 58.82
N ASP A 820 -2.64 -36.34 58.53
CA ASP A 820 -1.22 -36.16 58.27
C ASP A 820 -1.04 -35.57 56.87
N ALA A 821 -0.95 -34.23 56.83
CA ALA A 821 -0.62 -33.50 55.61
C ALA A 821 0.89 -33.32 55.43
N THR A 822 1.74 -34.04 56.20
CA THR A 822 3.20 -33.91 56.05
C THR A 822 3.63 -34.41 54.66
N GLY A 823 4.16 -33.48 53.86
CA GLY A 823 4.46 -33.70 52.43
C GLY A 823 3.83 -32.63 51.54
N PHE A 824 2.78 -31.95 52.01
CA PHE A 824 2.20 -30.79 51.35
C PHE A 824 2.66 -29.50 52.01
N HIS A 825 3.46 -28.72 51.30
CA HIS A 825 3.85 -27.38 51.73
C HIS A 825 2.92 -26.29 51.18
N ASP A 826 2.04 -26.65 50.25
CA ASP A 826 1.13 -25.71 49.60
C ASP A 826 -0.22 -25.65 50.31
N GLU A 827 -0.40 -24.59 51.09
CA GLU A 827 -1.64 -24.35 51.82
C GLU A 827 -2.85 -24.16 50.89
N GLN A 828 -2.66 -23.66 49.66
CA GLN A 828 -3.75 -23.49 48.69
C GLN A 828 -4.24 -24.84 48.16
N VAL A 829 -3.34 -25.80 47.94
CA VAL A 829 -3.70 -27.17 47.54
C VAL A 829 -4.47 -27.85 48.67
N LEU A 830 -4.03 -27.73 49.92
CA LEU A 830 -4.76 -28.28 51.07
C LEU A 830 -6.17 -27.67 51.20
N ARG A 831 -6.32 -26.36 50.99
CA ARG A 831 -7.63 -25.70 50.96
C ARG A 831 -8.50 -26.18 49.80
N ALA A 832 -7.93 -26.35 48.60
CA ALA A 832 -8.64 -26.90 47.45
C ALA A 832 -9.19 -28.31 47.76
N LEU A 833 -8.38 -29.15 48.41
CA LEU A 833 -8.78 -30.47 48.93
C LEU A 833 -9.80 -30.39 50.08
N GLY A 834 -10.15 -29.21 50.59
CA GLY A 834 -11.10 -29.07 51.70
C GLY A 834 -10.53 -29.39 53.08
N VAL A 835 -9.20 -29.41 53.20
CA VAL A 835 -8.51 -29.55 54.48
C VAL A 835 -8.51 -28.18 55.18
N ARG A 836 -8.99 -28.16 56.42
CA ARG A 836 -9.05 -26.97 57.27
C ARG A 836 -7.64 -26.61 57.75
N THR A 837 -7.26 -25.35 57.60
CA THR A 837 -5.91 -24.83 57.92
C THR A 837 -5.97 -23.73 58.97
N SER A 838 -6.88 -22.77 58.81
CA SER A 838 -7.15 -21.69 59.75
C SER A 838 -8.63 -21.32 59.83
N VAL A 839 -9.03 -20.67 60.92
CA VAL A 839 -10.41 -20.16 61.07
C VAL A 839 -10.74 -19.17 59.95
N ALA A 840 -9.82 -18.25 59.62
CA ALA A 840 -10.04 -17.28 58.55
C ALA A 840 -10.27 -17.96 57.20
N ALA A 841 -9.46 -18.97 56.85
CA ALA A 841 -9.64 -19.72 55.61
C ALA A 841 -10.95 -20.52 55.58
N LEU A 842 -11.37 -21.08 56.71
CA LEU A 842 -12.66 -21.76 56.82
C LEU A 842 -13.82 -20.78 56.60
N LEU A 843 -13.80 -19.59 57.21
CA LEU A 843 -14.88 -18.62 57.08
C LEU A 843 -14.96 -17.98 55.69
N ASP A 844 -13.86 -17.96 54.94
CA ASP A 844 -13.80 -17.51 53.54
C ASP A 844 -14.40 -18.54 52.56
N GLU A 845 -14.55 -19.81 52.98
CA GLU A 845 -15.24 -20.84 52.17
C GLU A 845 -16.77 -20.61 52.19
N PRO A 846 -17.45 -20.73 51.03
CA PRO A 846 -18.92 -20.74 50.99
C PRO A 846 -19.48 -21.82 51.92
N GLY A 847 -20.33 -21.40 52.87
CA GLY A 847 -20.92 -22.29 53.88
C GLY A 847 -20.00 -22.63 55.07
N GLY A 848 -18.77 -22.13 55.11
CA GLY A 848 -17.81 -22.43 56.18
C GLY A 848 -18.22 -21.91 57.56
N ALA A 849 -18.93 -20.78 57.63
CA ALA A 849 -19.53 -20.28 58.87
C ALA A 849 -20.61 -21.24 59.41
N ALA A 850 -21.48 -21.76 58.52
CA ALA A 850 -22.50 -22.74 58.89
C ALA A 850 -21.85 -24.05 59.37
N GLU A 851 -20.84 -24.55 58.65
CA GLU A 851 -20.08 -25.73 59.07
C GLU A 851 -19.46 -25.53 60.47
N LEU A 852 -18.82 -24.40 60.74
CA LEU A 852 -18.22 -24.12 62.04
C LEU A 852 -19.27 -24.07 63.16
N LEU A 853 -20.42 -23.42 62.90
CA LEU A 853 -21.52 -23.31 63.86
C LEU A 853 -22.12 -24.68 64.17
N ASP A 854 -22.31 -25.54 63.16
CA ASP A 854 -22.78 -26.91 63.35
C ASP A 854 -21.80 -27.71 64.23
N ARG A 855 -20.49 -27.56 64.00
CA ARG A 855 -19.46 -28.20 64.85
C ARG A 855 -19.45 -27.64 66.27
N LEU A 856 -19.73 -26.35 66.46
CA LEU A 856 -19.85 -25.74 67.78
C LEU A 856 -21.12 -26.21 68.52
N ALA A 857 -22.19 -26.50 67.80
CA ALA A 857 -23.44 -27.03 68.36
C ALA A 857 -23.34 -28.51 68.80
N ASP A 858 -22.34 -29.27 68.33
CA ASP A 858 -22.15 -30.68 68.73
C ASP A 858 -21.62 -30.83 70.18
N PRO A 859 -22.44 -31.30 71.15
CA PRO A 859 -22.06 -31.39 72.56
C PRO A 859 -20.88 -32.33 72.82
N ASP A 860 -20.60 -33.28 71.93
CA ASP A 860 -19.51 -34.26 72.08
C ASP A 860 -18.14 -33.69 71.67
N ARG A 861 -18.11 -32.50 71.05
CA ARG A 861 -16.86 -31.83 70.65
C ARG A 861 -16.30 -30.97 71.80
N PRO A 862 -15.04 -31.20 72.22
CA PRO A 862 -14.43 -30.40 73.28
C PRO A 862 -14.04 -29.01 72.78
N VAL A 863 -14.54 -27.96 73.43
CA VAL A 863 -14.19 -26.55 73.14
C VAL A 863 -13.95 -25.79 74.43
N THR A 864 -12.87 -25.03 74.49
CA THR A 864 -12.55 -24.18 75.65
C THR A 864 -13.17 -22.79 75.55
N PRO A 865 -13.44 -22.10 76.67
CA PRO A 865 -13.91 -20.70 76.65
C PRO A 865 -13.00 -19.74 75.87
N VAL A 866 -11.69 -19.98 75.87
CA VAL A 866 -10.72 -19.17 75.11
C VAL A 866 -10.84 -19.42 73.61
N GLN A 867 -11.06 -20.68 73.20
CA GLN A 867 -11.36 -20.99 71.79
C GLN A 867 -12.67 -20.34 71.35
N LEU A 868 -13.73 -20.41 72.16
CA LEU A 868 -15.01 -19.73 71.87
C LEU A 868 -14.83 -18.23 71.70
N HIS A 869 -14.04 -17.59 72.58
CA HIS A 869 -13.72 -16.18 72.45
C HIS A 869 -13.08 -15.86 71.09
N GLY A 870 -12.11 -16.69 70.66
CA GLY A 870 -11.44 -16.53 69.36
C GLY A 870 -12.39 -16.76 68.17
N LEU A 871 -13.16 -17.85 68.20
CA LEU A 871 -14.07 -18.25 67.12
C LEU A 871 -15.23 -17.25 66.96
N TYR A 872 -15.87 -16.83 68.06
CA TYR A 872 -16.93 -15.83 68.00
C TYR A 872 -16.42 -14.44 67.64
N SER A 873 -15.19 -14.09 68.03
CA SER A 873 -14.59 -12.85 67.53
C SER A 873 -14.33 -12.89 66.03
N ALA A 874 -13.99 -14.05 65.45
CA ALA A 874 -13.84 -14.19 64.00
C ALA A 874 -15.18 -14.19 63.27
N LEU A 875 -16.22 -14.83 63.84
CA LEU A 875 -17.57 -14.82 63.29
C LEU A 875 -18.22 -13.43 63.33
N ALA A 876 -17.93 -12.63 64.36
CA ALA A 876 -18.47 -11.27 64.51
C ALA A 876 -18.05 -10.29 63.40
N ASP A 877 -17.01 -10.62 62.62
CA ASP A 877 -16.56 -9.82 61.48
C ASP A 877 -17.35 -10.14 60.18
N LEU A 878 -18.21 -11.16 60.20
CA LEU A 878 -19.03 -11.55 59.04
C LEU A 878 -20.27 -10.67 58.88
N ASP A 879 -20.76 -10.58 57.65
CA ASP A 879 -22.05 -9.96 57.35
C ASP A 879 -23.20 -10.88 57.83
N PRO A 880 -24.20 -10.37 58.59
CA PRO A 880 -25.37 -11.15 58.98
C PRO A 880 -26.11 -11.84 57.82
N GLU A 881 -26.05 -11.30 56.60
CA GLU A 881 -26.65 -11.93 55.42
C GLU A 881 -25.92 -13.22 54.98
N GLN A 882 -24.66 -13.41 55.39
CA GLN A 882 -23.82 -14.57 55.04
C GLN A 882 -23.94 -15.72 56.05
N VAL A 883 -24.63 -15.52 57.17
CA VAL A 883 -24.72 -16.50 58.25
C VAL A 883 -26.17 -16.94 58.45
N THR A 884 -26.42 -18.23 58.28
CA THR A 884 -27.70 -18.83 58.66
C THR A 884 -27.83 -18.80 60.18
N LEU A 885 -28.92 -18.23 60.68
CA LEU A 885 -29.18 -18.13 62.13
C LEU A 885 -29.20 -19.54 62.75
N PRO A 886 -28.34 -19.81 63.75
CA PRO A 886 -28.33 -21.10 64.41
C PRO A 886 -29.45 -21.19 65.46
N ASP A 887 -30.08 -22.36 65.59
CA ASP A 887 -31.04 -22.64 66.66
C ASP A 887 -30.33 -22.86 68.01
N GLU A 888 -29.10 -23.39 67.99
CA GLU A 888 -28.30 -23.72 69.16
C GLU A 888 -26.91 -23.06 69.10
N LEU A 889 -26.42 -22.58 70.24
CA LEU A 889 -25.13 -21.90 70.38
C LEU A 889 -24.29 -22.50 71.51
N ARG A 890 -22.97 -22.48 71.35
CA ARG A 890 -22.02 -22.89 72.40
C ARG A 890 -21.68 -21.71 73.32
N ALA A 891 -22.32 -21.63 74.47
CA ALA A 891 -22.11 -20.55 75.44
C ALA A 891 -21.23 -21.00 76.62
N VAL A 892 -20.70 -20.02 77.38
CA VAL A 892 -19.99 -20.23 78.64
C VAL A 892 -20.95 -19.92 79.78
N ARG A 893 -21.29 -20.94 80.58
CA ARG A 893 -22.13 -20.79 81.78
C ARG A 893 -21.33 -21.22 82.99
N ASP A 894 -21.16 -20.32 83.96
CA ASP A 894 -20.40 -20.55 85.19
C ASP A 894 -19.00 -21.16 84.95
N GLY A 895 -18.34 -20.74 83.86
CA GLY A 895 -17.00 -21.18 83.46
C GLY A 895 -16.93 -22.46 82.62
N LEU A 896 -18.06 -23.11 82.32
CA LEU A 896 -18.14 -24.31 81.49
C LEU A 896 -18.77 -24.01 80.13
N ALA A 897 -18.23 -24.60 79.07
CA ALA A 897 -18.81 -24.51 77.73
C ALA A 897 -20.00 -25.48 77.59
N VAL A 898 -21.18 -24.96 77.25
CA VAL A 898 -22.46 -25.70 77.15
C VAL A 898 -23.22 -25.29 75.89
N VAL A 899 -23.90 -26.24 75.24
CA VAL A 899 -24.85 -25.92 74.16
C VAL A 899 -26.13 -25.40 74.80
N VAL A 900 -26.67 -24.31 74.29
CA VAL A 900 -27.94 -23.70 74.72
C VAL A 900 -28.76 -23.28 73.50
N ASP A 901 -30.07 -23.11 73.69
CA ASP A 901 -30.92 -22.44 72.71
C ASP A 901 -30.40 -21.02 72.50
N ALA A 902 -30.31 -20.57 71.24
CA ALA A 902 -29.76 -19.26 70.91
C ALA A 902 -30.46 -18.11 71.65
N ARG A 903 -31.76 -18.24 71.97
CA ARG A 903 -32.56 -17.24 72.69
C ARG A 903 -32.16 -17.04 74.15
N ASP A 904 -31.53 -18.06 74.74
CA ASP A 904 -31.05 -18.05 76.12
C ASP A 904 -29.63 -17.51 76.24
N ALA A 905 -28.90 -17.41 75.12
CA ALA A 905 -27.55 -16.88 75.08
C ALA A 905 -27.53 -15.34 75.13
N VAL A 906 -26.51 -14.79 75.79
CA VAL A 906 -26.32 -13.34 75.95
C VAL A 906 -24.88 -12.97 75.60
N VAL A 907 -24.69 -11.89 74.85
CA VAL A 907 -23.36 -11.33 74.59
C VAL A 907 -23.00 -10.32 75.67
N VAL A 908 -21.83 -10.46 76.29
CA VAL A 908 -21.32 -9.49 77.27
C VAL A 908 -20.71 -8.31 76.53
N ASP A 909 -21.42 -7.18 76.51
CA ASP A 909 -21.00 -5.95 75.85
C ASP A 909 -20.34 -4.94 76.79
N SER A 910 -20.55 -5.09 78.11
CA SER A 910 -19.95 -4.22 79.12
C SER A 910 -19.41 -5.01 80.32
N PRO A 911 -18.11 -4.89 80.65
CA PRO A 911 -17.47 -5.71 81.69
C PRO A 911 -17.86 -5.33 83.13
N ASP A 912 -18.35 -4.11 83.36
CA ASP A 912 -18.93 -3.70 84.66
C ASP A 912 -20.19 -4.48 85.04
N LEU A 913 -20.88 -5.07 84.06
CA LEU A 913 -22.09 -5.86 84.28
C LEU A 913 -21.81 -7.36 84.55
N LEU A 914 -20.55 -7.80 84.52
CA LEU A 914 -20.17 -9.19 84.81
C LEU A 914 -20.71 -9.74 86.15
N PRO A 915 -20.80 -8.96 87.25
CA PRO A 915 -21.40 -9.45 88.50
C PRO A 915 -22.85 -9.96 88.36
N PHE A 916 -23.58 -9.56 87.32
CA PHE A 916 -24.97 -9.97 87.07
C PHE A 916 -25.10 -11.28 86.27
N THR A 917 -23.99 -11.92 85.87
CA THR A 917 -24.03 -13.05 84.91
C THR A 917 -24.15 -14.44 85.54
N SER A 918 -24.39 -14.55 86.86
CA SER A 918 -24.46 -15.85 87.52
C SER A 918 -25.57 -16.72 86.91
N GLY A 919 -25.21 -17.93 86.43
CA GLY A 919 -26.14 -18.85 85.79
C GLY A 919 -26.64 -18.45 84.40
N VAL A 920 -26.12 -17.36 83.81
CA VAL A 920 -26.47 -16.89 82.46
C VAL A 920 -25.49 -17.52 81.43
N PRO A 921 -25.96 -18.06 80.31
CA PRO A 921 -25.09 -18.52 79.21
C PRO A 921 -24.50 -17.32 78.44
N LEU A 922 -23.18 -17.18 78.48
CA LEU A 922 -22.48 -16.04 77.89
C LEU A 922 -21.76 -16.41 76.59
N LEU A 923 -21.87 -15.56 75.57
CA LEU A 923 -21.06 -15.67 74.36
C LEU A 923 -19.80 -14.81 74.53
N PRO A 924 -18.61 -15.41 74.75
CA PRO A 924 -17.39 -14.65 74.93
C PRO A 924 -16.95 -14.06 73.60
N VAL A 925 -16.65 -12.76 73.58
CA VAL A 925 -16.19 -12.05 72.38
C VAL A 925 -15.35 -10.84 72.78
N ARG A 926 -14.52 -10.32 71.86
CA ARG A 926 -13.87 -9.02 72.05
C ARG A 926 -14.94 -7.96 72.31
N PRO A 927 -14.79 -7.10 73.33
CA PRO A 927 -15.86 -6.16 73.70
C PRO A 927 -16.24 -5.18 72.57
N SER A 928 -15.29 -4.79 71.72
CA SER A 928 -15.55 -3.95 70.54
C SER A 928 -16.43 -4.62 69.47
N LEU A 929 -16.54 -5.96 69.48
CA LEU A 929 -17.31 -6.76 68.53
C LEU A 929 -18.61 -7.31 69.15
N ALA A 930 -18.90 -6.98 70.42
CA ALA A 930 -20.07 -7.50 71.12
C ALA A 930 -21.40 -7.10 70.46
N GLY A 931 -21.48 -5.86 69.95
CA GLY A 931 -22.64 -5.41 69.18
C GLY A 931 -22.82 -6.20 67.88
N SER A 932 -21.74 -6.34 67.11
CA SER A 932 -21.76 -7.09 65.84
C SER A 932 -22.14 -8.56 66.03
N LEU A 933 -21.59 -9.22 67.05
CA LEU A 933 -21.94 -10.62 67.34
C LEU A 933 -23.40 -10.77 67.78
N ALA A 934 -23.90 -9.84 68.60
CA ALA A 934 -25.29 -9.85 69.05
C ALA A 934 -26.25 -9.67 67.87
N GLU A 935 -25.91 -8.78 66.93
CA GLU A 935 -26.66 -8.57 65.69
C GLU A 935 -26.59 -9.79 64.76
N LEU A 936 -25.40 -10.38 64.58
CA LEU A 936 -25.16 -11.56 63.75
C LEU A 936 -26.05 -12.74 64.14
N PHE A 937 -26.14 -13.04 65.44
CA PHE A 937 -26.97 -14.14 65.95
C PHE A 937 -28.37 -13.71 66.40
N GLN A 938 -28.71 -12.43 66.30
CA GLN A 938 -29.96 -11.85 66.82
C GLN A 938 -30.23 -12.17 68.29
N VAL A 939 -29.17 -12.14 69.11
CA VAL A 939 -29.23 -12.38 70.56
C VAL A 939 -29.13 -11.08 71.35
N ARG A 940 -29.56 -11.10 72.62
CA ARG A 940 -29.53 -9.90 73.47
C ARG A 940 -28.13 -9.58 73.96
N ARG A 941 -27.86 -8.29 74.15
CA ARG A 941 -26.70 -7.83 74.92
C ARG A 941 -27.00 -7.86 76.42
N LEU A 942 -25.96 -8.02 77.22
CA LEU A 942 -26.12 -8.04 78.69
C LEU A 942 -26.66 -6.71 79.21
N SER A 943 -26.19 -5.58 78.66
CA SER A 943 -26.68 -4.23 79.00
C SER A 943 -28.18 -4.02 78.75
N GLU A 944 -28.79 -4.76 77.83
CA GLU A 944 -30.24 -4.70 77.55
C GLU A 944 -31.06 -5.51 78.55
N SER A 945 -30.40 -6.37 79.33
CA SER A 945 -31.03 -7.27 80.30
C SER A 945 -30.94 -6.77 81.75
N VAL A 946 -30.17 -5.70 81.99
CA VAL A 946 -29.92 -5.11 83.32
C VAL A 946 -30.28 -3.62 83.27
N THR A 947 -30.94 -3.07 84.29
CA THR A 947 -31.31 -1.64 84.30
C THR A 947 -30.12 -0.73 84.55
N GLY A 948 -29.13 -1.21 85.30
CA GLY A 948 -27.84 -0.56 85.52
C GLY A 948 -27.94 0.74 86.30
N ALA A 949 -29.00 0.93 87.10
CA ALA A 949 -29.26 2.17 87.84
C ALA A 949 -28.40 2.24 89.11
N VAL A 950 -27.71 3.35 89.31
CA VAL A 950 -26.89 3.58 90.51
C VAL A 950 -27.79 4.02 91.67
N ASP A 951 -27.84 3.21 92.73
CA ASP A 951 -28.70 3.42 93.91
C ASP A 951 -27.97 4.10 95.09
N SER A 952 -26.67 4.37 94.94
CA SER A 952 -25.76 4.88 95.97
C SER A 952 -25.36 6.34 95.74
N GLU A 953 -25.08 7.08 96.82
CA GLU A 953 -24.58 8.47 96.75
C GLU A 953 -23.04 8.46 96.77
N GLY A 954 -22.41 9.22 95.87
CA GLY A 954 -20.95 9.33 95.78
C GLY A 954 -20.44 10.76 95.61
N ALA A 955 -19.12 10.93 95.67
CA ALA A 955 -18.43 12.21 95.61
C ALA A 955 -17.65 12.39 94.31
N GLU A 956 -17.80 13.54 93.64
CA GLU A 956 -17.08 13.85 92.40
C GLU A 956 -15.59 14.10 92.63
N HIS A 957 -14.75 13.47 91.81
CA HIS A 957 -13.29 13.54 91.82
C HIS A 957 -12.77 13.85 90.41
N GLU A 958 -11.72 14.66 90.29
CA GLU A 958 -11.06 14.90 89.00
C GLU A 958 -10.07 13.77 88.66
N VAL A 959 -10.04 13.35 87.40
CA VAL A 959 -9.07 12.34 86.93
C VAL A 959 -7.66 12.94 86.96
N PRO A 960 -6.64 12.28 87.55
CA PRO A 960 -5.28 12.79 87.58
C PRO A 960 -4.68 13.06 86.18
N ASP A 961 -3.88 14.12 86.05
CA ASP A 961 -3.24 14.50 84.78
C ASP A 961 -2.38 13.38 84.18
N ALA A 962 -1.70 12.60 85.02
CA ALA A 962 -0.91 11.43 84.62
C ALA A 962 -1.75 10.39 83.88
N VAL A 963 -2.96 10.11 84.38
CA VAL A 963 -3.90 9.15 83.77
C VAL A 963 -4.50 9.72 82.49
N ARG A 964 -4.84 11.02 82.46
CA ARG A 964 -5.28 11.70 81.23
C ARG A 964 -4.19 11.71 80.15
N ALA A 965 -2.92 11.86 80.53
CA ALA A 965 -1.79 11.76 79.60
C ALA A 965 -1.62 10.34 79.05
N LEU A 966 -1.88 9.29 79.86
CA LEU A 966 -1.82 7.90 79.43
C LEU A 966 -2.94 7.54 78.45
N LEU A 967 -4.19 7.81 78.84
CA LEU A 967 -5.39 7.42 78.11
C LEU A 967 -5.75 8.37 76.95
N GLY A 968 -5.26 9.62 77.00
CA GLY A 968 -5.48 10.61 75.96
C GLY A 968 -6.84 11.32 76.09
N PRO A 969 -7.28 12.02 75.02
CA PRO A 969 -8.45 12.91 75.07
C PRO A 969 -9.80 12.20 75.28
N GLY A 970 -9.85 10.87 75.19
CA GLY A 970 -11.04 10.06 75.47
C GLY A 970 -11.27 9.77 76.97
N ALA A 971 -10.33 10.12 77.85
CA ALA A 971 -10.51 9.94 79.28
C ALA A 971 -11.54 10.94 79.86
N PRO A 972 -12.48 10.51 80.72
CA PRO A 972 -13.36 11.41 81.44
C PRO A 972 -12.60 12.49 82.21
N ALA A 973 -13.20 13.68 82.37
CA ALA A 973 -12.60 14.76 83.16
C ALA A 973 -12.64 14.47 84.67
N GLY A 974 -13.64 13.71 85.12
CA GLY A 974 -13.85 13.30 86.49
C GLY A 974 -14.64 12.00 86.59
N TYR A 975 -14.72 11.46 87.80
CA TYR A 975 -15.49 10.26 88.16
C TYR A 975 -16.17 10.49 89.52
N VAL A 976 -17.17 9.68 89.84
CA VAL A 976 -17.89 9.71 91.13
C VAL A 976 -17.41 8.52 91.96
N GLU A 977 -16.78 8.80 93.10
CA GLU A 977 -16.28 7.79 94.03
C GLU A 977 -17.32 7.47 95.10
N HIS A 978 -17.55 6.19 95.37
CA HIS A 978 -18.52 5.69 96.35
C HIS A 978 -17.79 4.87 97.42
N ASP A 979 -18.24 4.93 98.67
CA ASP A 979 -17.73 4.01 99.70
C ASP A 979 -18.19 2.56 99.43
N GLU A 980 -19.41 2.40 98.91
CA GLU A 980 -20.03 1.14 98.47
C GLU A 980 -20.91 1.46 97.25
N LEU A 981 -20.54 0.99 96.06
CA LEU A 981 -21.29 1.24 94.82
C LEU A 981 -22.35 0.14 94.62
N LEU A 982 -23.60 0.50 94.84
CA LEU A 982 -24.77 -0.35 94.59
C LEU A 982 -25.43 0.00 93.26
N VAL A 983 -25.56 -1.00 92.38
CA VAL A 983 -26.25 -0.92 91.10
C VAL A 983 -27.32 -2.00 91.04
N ASP A 984 -28.59 -1.60 90.86
CA ASP A 984 -29.76 -2.50 90.93
C ASP A 984 -29.75 -3.42 92.18
N GLY A 985 -29.26 -2.92 93.31
CA GLY A 985 -29.09 -3.68 94.55
C GLY A 985 -27.94 -4.71 94.60
N VAL A 986 -27.03 -4.71 93.62
CA VAL A 986 -25.79 -5.51 93.62
C VAL A 986 -24.59 -4.59 93.83
N GLU A 987 -23.69 -4.98 94.75
CA GLU A 987 -22.43 -4.29 94.98
C GLU A 987 -21.44 -4.59 93.84
N ILE A 988 -20.94 -3.56 93.17
CA ILE A 988 -19.99 -3.68 92.06
C ILE A 988 -18.84 -2.67 92.20
N ASP A 989 -17.69 -2.97 91.59
CA ASP A 989 -16.49 -2.13 91.72
C ASP A 989 -16.57 -0.82 90.95
N TRP A 990 -17.27 -0.80 89.82
CA TRP A 990 -17.43 0.36 88.95
C TRP A 990 -18.63 0.22 88.02
N ARG A 991 -19.14 1.34 87.51
CA ARG A 991 -20.22 1.45 86.53
C ARG A 991 -19.97 2.65 85.62
N LEU A 992 -20.05 2.46 84.32
CA LEU A 992 -20.14 3.57 83.36
C LEU A 992 -21.60 3.70 82.88
N THR A 993 -22.29 4.75 83.30
CA THR A 993 -23.69 4.98 82.93
C THR A 993 -23.82 5.52 81.49
N ASP A 994 -25.02 5.41 80.90
CA ASP A 994 -25.27 5.78 79.50
C ASP A 994 -25.07 7.28 79.21
N ASP A 995 -25.13 8.13 80.23
CA ASP A 995 -24.81 9.57 80.16
C ASP A 995 -23.29 9.86 80.25
N GLY A 996 -22.47 8.80 80.31
CA GLY A 996 -21.01 8.87 80.28
C GLY A 996 -20.36 9.15 81.64
N VAL A 997 -21.12 9.04 82.73
CA VAL A 997 -20.60 9.26 84.09
C VAL A 997 -20.00 7.96 84.62
N LEU A 998 -18.73 8.04 85.05
CA LEU A 998 -18.06 6.91 85.69
C LEU A 998 -18.30 6.94 87.20
N HIS A 999 -18.90 5.87 87.73
CA HIS A 999 -19.03 5.60 89.16
C HIS A 999 -18.06 4.48 89.55
N ALA A 1000 -17.39 4.58 90.68
CA ALA A 1000 -16.49 3.52 91.17
C ALA A 1000 -16.38 3.50 92.69
N ALA A 1001 -16.13 2.33 93.28
CA ALA A 1001 -15.95 2.15 94.72
C ALA A 1001 -14.56 1.64 95.12
N THR A 1002 -13.77 1.17 94.16
CA THR A 1002 -12.41 0.65 94.40
C THR A 1002 -11.41 1.31 93.47
N LEU A 1003 -10.12 1.33 93.84
CA LEU A 1003 -9.06 1.87 92.99
C LEU A 1003 -8.99 1.11 91.66
N GLU A 1004 -9.12 -0.21 91.72
CA GLU A 1004 -9.19 -1.08 90.56
C GLU A 1004 -10.44 -0.80 89.72
N GLY A 1005 -11.57 -0.49 90.36
CA GLY A 1005 -12.81 -0.05 89.71
C GLY A 1005 -12.64 1.28 88.96
N VAL A 1006 -12.04 2.29 89.59
CA VAL A 1006 -11.71 3.57 88.94
C VAL A 1006 -10.81 3.32 87.72
N ALA A 1007 -9.79 2.47 87.89
CA ALA A 1007 -8.85 2.15 86.81
C ALA A 1007 -9.51 1.42 85.64
N ALA A 1008 -10.33 0.41 85.93
CA ALA A 1008 -11.09 -0.36 84.94
C ALA A 1008 -12.09 0.53 84.20
N GLY A 1009 -12.83 1.37 84.92
CA GLY A 1009 -13.81 2.26 84.33
C GLY A 1009 -13.21 3.37 83.49
N LEU A 1010 -12.10 3.98 83.90
CA LEU A 1010 -11.40 4.98 83.09
C LEU A 1010 -10.81 4.37 81.82
N ALA A 1011 -10.20 3.18 81.92
CA ALA A 1011 -9.69 2.46 80.77
C ALA A 1011 -10.81 2.05 79.81
N TRP A 1012 -11.96 1.60 80.34
CA TRP A 1012 -13.14 1.26 79.55
C TRP A 1012 -13.74 2.47 78.83
N ALA A 1013 -13.98 3.58 79.55
CA ALA A 1013 -14.50 4.82 78.99
C ALA A 1013 -13.62 5.39 77.87
N ALA A 1014 -12.30 5.23 77.97
CA ALA A 1014 -11.34 5.65 76.95
C ALA A 1014 -11.16 4.64 75.79
N GLY A 1015 -11.90 3.53 75.77
CA GLY A 1015 -11.77 2.47 74.75
C GLY A 1015 -10.45 1.68 74.83
N GLN A 1016 -9.76 1.71 75.97
CA GLN A 1016 -8.41 1.16 76.18
C GLN A 1016 -8.40 0.13 77.31
N TRP A 1017 -9.36 -0.81 77.30
CA TRP A 1017 -9.53 -1.86 78.32
C TRP A 1017 -8.25 -2.59 78.77
N PRO A 1018 -7.28 -2.93 77.88
CA PRO A 1018 -6.02 -3.56 78.30
C PRO A 1018 -5.20 -2.73 79.29
N ARG A 1019 -5.33 -1.39 79.27
CA ARG A 1019 -4.53 -0.46 80.07
C ARG A 1019 -5.00 -0.28 81.51
N ARG A 1020 -6.08 -0.93 81.94
CA ARG A 1020 -6.62 -0.80 83.31
C ARG A 1020 -5.57 -1.04 84.40
N PHE A 1021 -4.59 -1.91 84.18
CA PHE A 1021 -3.52 -2.17 85.16
C PHE A 1021 -2.46 -1.05 85.21
N GLU A 1022 -2.15 -0.42 84.06
CA GLU A 1022 -1.30 0.77 84.00
C GLU A 1022 -2.00 1.97 84.66
N VAL A 1023 -3.31 2.11 84.42
CA VAL A 1023 -4.12 3.14 85.07
C VAL A 1023 -4.13 2.92 86.59
N ALA A 1024 -4.33 1.68 87.06
CA ALA A 1024 -4.27 1.35 88.49
C ALA A 1024 -2.91 1.73 89.10
N ALA A 1025 -1.81 1.37 88.42
CA ALA A 1025 -0.46 1.73 88.86
C ALA A 1025 -0.23 3.25 88.94
N LEU A 1026 -0.81 4.04 88.02
CA LEU A 1026 -0.73 5.51 88.05
C LEU A 1026 -1.63 6.14 89.12
N LEU A 1027 -2.78 5.53 89.41
CA LEU A 1027 -3.65 5.95 90.51
C LEU A 1027 -2.98 5.70 91.87
N GLU A 1028 -2.23 4.61 92.00
CA GLU A 1028 -1.42 4.31 93.20
C GLU A 1028 -0.17 5.22 93.32
N ASP A 1029 0.57 5.44 92.23
CA ASP A 1029 1.77 6.27 92.20
C ASP A 1029 1.86 7.12 90.91
N PRO A 1030 1.42 8.41 90.98
CA PRO A 1030 1.48 9.33 89.83
C PRO A 1030 2.89 9.61 89.31
N SER A 1031 3.95 9.31 90.07
CA SER A 1031 5.35 9.57 89.66
C SER A 1031 5.86 8.60 88.60
N ARG A 1032 5.17 7.48 88.39
CA ARG A 1032 5.53 6.44 87.39
C ARG A 1032 5.21 6.82 85.95
N THR A 1033 4.68 8.02 85.71
CA THR A 1033 4.30 8.50 84.37
C THR A 1033 5.44 8.38 83.34
N GLU A 1034 6.66 8.80 83.67
CA GLU A 1034 7.81 8.72 82.73
C GLU A 1034 8.33 7.30 82.50
N GLU A 1035 8.19 6.42 83.50
CA GLU A 1035 8.54 5.00 83.42
C GLU A 1035 7.60 4.30 82.44
N LEU A 1036 6.29 4.38 82.67
CA LEU A 1036 5.29 3.77 81.80
C LEU A 1036 5.32 4.35 80.38
N ALA A 1037 5.56 5.66 80.22
CA ALA A 1037 5.71 6.28 78.90
C ALA A 1037 6.95 5.78 78.13
N ARG A 1038 8.00 5.33 78.82
CA ARG A 1038 9.22 4.78 78.21
C ARG A 1038 9.05 3.31 77.85
N ASP A 1039 8.43 2.52 78.72
CA ASP A 1039 8.17 1.10 78.45
C ASP A 1039 7.28 0.94 77.20
N ARG A 1040 6.37 1.89 76.97
CA ARG A 1040 5.56 2.02 75.75
C ARG A 1040 6.33 2.21 74.44
N TRP A 1041 7.66 2.36 74.44
CA TRP A 1041 8.42 2.33 73.19
C TRP A 1041 8.48 0.94 72.55
N PHE A 1042 8.12 -0.10 73.31
CA PHE A 1042 8.21 -1.50 72.92
C PHE A 1042 6.85 -2.19 72.74
N ASP A 1043 5.75 -1.53 73.11
CA ASP A 1043 4.37 -1.89 72.76
C ASP A 1043 4.03 -1.37 71.36
#